data_AF-A0A1B8FPT8-F1
#
_entry.id   AF-A0A1B8FPT8-F1
#
_cell.length_a   1.000
_cell.length_b   1.000
_cell.length_c   1.000
_cell.angle_alpha   90.00
_cell.angle_beta   90.00
_cell.angle_gamma   90.00
#
_symmetry.space_group_name_H-M   'P 1'
#
loop_
_entity.id
_entity.type
_entity.pdbx_description
1 polymer ?
#
loop_
_entity_poly.entity_id
_entity_poly.type
_entity_poly.pdbx_seq_one_letter_code
_entity_poly.pdbx_strand_id
1 'polypeptide(L)'
;MAPRKKGTVFRVTGLPASQPDDKLNEALKAVIDDNLEEDEQTKLTVKAAVVPSCYNNDENVALVGFLGGVPAFLSELTADPLGGWQGEMGDTDISLDFDQHFFGFTELYTPKPGSPATADIIAITGLDGHAYGSWRGKGNLGHMWLRKFLSKDLPCCRTMIYGYNSKLSTHGVNTIMDYGRGLIEELKKVRNTEELRERPMFFISHSFGGIILAHCLVKAVQTNEDDHPTIASLHRATYGMLLFGIPHKGLIDNETRRWERTGDFFTKLEADSALLHLPDYTEDKIPLDADHSMMVKFDSPNNRGYTSARDKLRQFEKDAPSVVAARFWTQREGFSVVFSLSGVRDIERFVAREAELVEIHRELGGDGSRQTVVLHGLGGIGKTQLSVAYAKRHKDSYSAIFWLNIKDEDSLKQSFAKIARQISREYPSTLQLSDVDINESLDKVVDAVKAWLSRPNNTRWLMIFDNYDNPKLPINSDATAVDIRKILPESHQGSIIITTRSSQVKIGHSMQIRKLSDVRDSLEILSNVSRREGLRSDLNAIMLARGLDGLPLALATAGAYLDQVPVSLSDYLRLYKQSWVQLQKSSPELDSYEDRTLYSTWQISFDHVKQQNDISANLLRFWAYFDSQDLWLELLQHSDLNDPEWVRELTKDEVSFHQAD
;
A
#
# COMPACT_ATOMS: atom_id res chain seq x y z
N MET A 1 16.57 -38.36 -49.60
CA MET A 1 16.80 -36.92 -49.37
C MET A 1 17.75 -36.78 -48.19
N ALA A 2 18.90 -36.14 -48.36
CA ALA A 2 19.77 -35.80 -47.24
C ALA A 2 18.98 -34.93 -46.23
N PRO A 3 19.10 -35.15 -44.91
CA PRO A 3 18.44 -34.30 -43.93
C PRO A 3 18.95 -32.87 -44.10
N ARG A 4 18.06 -31.92 -44.39
CA ARG A 4 18.41 -30.49 -44.40
C ARG A 4 18.97 -30.14 -43.02
N LYS A 5 20.23 -29.68 -42.96
CA LYS A 5 20.86 -29.22 -41.72
C LYS A 5 19.97 -28.14 -41.08
N LYS A 6 19.78 -28.23 -39.76
CA LYS A 6 19.06 -27.22 -38.98
C LYS A 6 19.74 -25.86 -39.18
N GLY A 7 19.03 -24.89 -39.74
CA GLY A 7 19.57 -23.53 -39.88
C GLY A 7 19.87 -22.90 -38.52
N THR A 8 21.01 -22.25 -38.35
CA THR A 8 21.40 -21.53 -37.13
C THR A 8 20.61 -20.23 -37.02
N VAL A 9 20.27 -19.82 -35.80
CA VAL A 9 19.55 -18.56 -35.54
C VAL A 9 20.47 -17.66 -34.71
N PHE A 10 20.60 -16.41 -35.14
CA PHE A 10 21.33 -15.34 -34.49
C PHE A 10 20.35 -14.31 -33.94
N ARG A 11 20.75 -13.63 -32.87
CA ARG A 11 20.10 -12.44 -32.35
C ARG A 11 20.84 -11.23 -32.88
N VAL A 12 20.10 -10.21 -33.32
CA VAL A 12 20.65 -8.93 -33.77
C VAL A 12 20.05 -7.84 -32.92
N THR A 13 20.89 -7.06 -32.25
CA THR A 13 20.49 -5.91 -31.41
C THR A 13 20.90 -4.58 -32.05
N GLY A 14 20.37 -3.46 -31.55
CA GLY A 14 20.67 -2.12 -32.08
C GLY A 14 19.71 -1.62 -33.17
N LEU A 15 18.59 -2.32 -33.42
CA LEU A 15 17.61 -1.88 -34.42
C LEU A 15 16.72 -0.77 -33.83
N PRO A 16 16.52 0.39 -34.50
CA PRO A 16 15.71 1.47 -33.95
C PRO A 16 14.20 1.15 -34.01
N ALA A 17 13.49 1.26 -32.88
CA ALA A 17 12.05 1.03 -32.80
C ALA A 17 11.20 2.11 -33.52
N SER A 18 11.81 3.24 -33.88
CA SER A 18 11.16 4.32 -34.64
C SER A 18 10.86 3.95 -36.10
N GLN A 19 11.52 2.92 -36.64
CA GLN A 19 11.29 2.45 -38.01
C GLN A 19 10.29 1.29 -38.06
N PRO A 20 9.38 1.24 -39.06
CA PRO A 20 8.50 0.09 -39.26
C PRO A 20 9.28 -1.21 -39.52
N ASP A 21 8.75 -2.33 -39.02
CA ASP A 21 9.36 -3.66 -39.15
C ASP A 21 9.75 -4.03 -40.59
N ASP A 22 8.94 -3.67 -41.59
CA ASP A 22 9.25 -3.95 -43.00
C ASP A 22 10.53 -3.24 -43.46
N LYS A 23 10.73 -1.98 -43.06
CA LYS A 23 11.97 -1.23 -43.37
C LYS A 23 13.18 -1.78 -42.63
N LEU A 24 13.00 -2.13 -41.35
CA LEU A 24 14.06 -2.77 -40.57
C LEU A 24 14.49 -4.09 -41.19
N ASN A 25 13.53 -4.91 -41.65
CA ASN A 25 13.82 -6.17 -42.33
C ASN A 25 14.54 -5.96 -43.66
N GLU A 26 14.13 -4.98 -44.46
CA GLU A 26 14.81 -4.64 -45.73
C GLU A 26 16.25 -4.21 -45.51
N ALA A 27 16.49 -3.29 -44.57
CA ALA A 27 17.82 -2.78 -44.31
C ALA A 27 18.71 -3.81 -43.58
N LEU A 28 18.16 -4.62 -42.67
CA LEU A 28 18.89 -5.76 -42.10
C LEU A 28 19.27 -6.77 -43.19
N LYS A 29 18.37 -7.02 -44.14
CA LYS A 29 18.66 -7.89 -45.28
C LYS A 29 19.76 -7.31 -46.16
N ALA A 30 19.76 -6.01 -46.43
CA ALA A 30 20.83 -5.36 -47.19
C ALA A 30 22.19 -5.53 -46.52
N VAL A 31 22.30 -5.27 -45.21
CA VAL A 31 23.54 -5.48 -44.44
C VAL A 31 24.01 -6.94 -44.53
N ILE A 32 23.09 -7.89 -44.45
CA ILE A 32 23.44 -9.31 -44.59
C ILE A 32 23.92 -9.61 -46.02
N ASP A 33 23.16 -9.21 -47.04
CA ASP A 33 23.45 -9.50 -48.44
C ASP A 33 24.79 -8.87 -48.90
N ASP A 34 25.14 -7.69 -48.38
CA ASP A 34 26.41 -6.99 -48.63
C ASP A 34 27.63 -7.72 -48.04
N ASN A 35 27.42 -8.58 -47.03
CA ASN A 35 28.47 -9.36 -46.36
C ASN A 35 28.48 -10.85 -46.77
N LEU A 36 27.57 -11.28 -47.65
CA LEU A 36 27.55 -12.65 -48.20
C LEU A 36 28.49 -12.77 -49.40
N GLU A 37 29.19 -13.90 -49.50
CA GLU A 37 29.92 -14.26 -50.71
C GLU A 37 28.96 -14.53 -51.89
N GLU A 38 29.39 -14.32 -53.15
CA GLU A 38 28.52 -14.48 -54.34
C GLU A 38 27.85 -15.85 -54.43
N ASP A 39 28.55 -16.92 -54.03
CA ASP A 39 28.00 -18.27 -54.03
C ASP A 39 27.09 -18.54 -52.83
N GLU A 40 27.22 -17.80 -51.73
CA GLU A 40 26.33 -17.83 -50.57
C GLU A 40 24.98 -17.16 -50.85
N GLN A 41 24.95 -16.05 -51.60
CA GLN A 41 23.72 -15.33 -51.95
C GLN A 41 22.68 -16.21 -52.66
N THR A 42 23.12 -17.20 -53.44
CA THR A 42 22.23 -18.13 -54.15
C THR A 42 21.89 -19.39 -53.35
N LYS A 43 22.70 -19.74 -52.34
CA LYS A 43 22.57 -20.97 -51.54
C LYS A 43 21.84 -20.75 -50.22
N LEU A 44 21.98 -19.56 -49.62
CA LEU A 44 21.42 -19.23 -48.33
C LEU A 44 20.05 -18.59 -48.47
N THR A 45 19.11 -18.98 -47.61
CA THR A 45 17.84 -18.27 -47.45
C THR A 45 17.78 -17.67 -46.06
N VAL A 46 17.73 -16.34 -46.01
CA VAL A 46 17.63 -15.55 -44.77
C VAL A 46 16.16 -15.44 -44.34
N LYS A 47 15.90 -15.66 -43.05
CA LYS A 47 14.61 -15.42 -42.41
C LYS A 47 14.80 -14.57 -41.17
N ALA A 48 14.41 -13.30 -41.24
CA ALA A 48 14.40 -12.39 -40.10
C ALA A 48 12.99 -12.28 -39.50
N ALA A 49 12.94 -11.94 -38.22
CA ALA A 49 11.75 -11.36 -37.60
C ALA A 49 12.17 -10.35 -36.55
N VAL A 50 11.60 -9.16 -36.63
CA VAL A 50 11.78 -8.08 -35.68
C VAL A 50 10.83 -8.32 -34.50
N VAL A 51 11.34 -8.09 -33.29
CA VAL A 51 10.62 -8.19 -32.03
C VAL A 51 11.04 -7.03 -31.12
N PRO A 52 10.20 -6.61 -30.14
CA PRO A 52 10.58 -5.58 -29.19
C PRO A 52 11.83 -5.96 -28.39
N SER A 53 12.67 -4.98 -28.06
CA SER A 53 13.76 -5.19 -27.11
C SER A 53 13.23 -5.41 -25.70
N CYS A 54 13.90 -6.27 -24.94
CA CYS A 54 13.53 -6.48 -23.54
C CYS A 54 13.92 -5.31 -22.62
N TYR A 55 14.89 -4.51 -23.05
CA TYR A 55 15.64 -3.58 -22.20
C TYR A 55 15.39 -2.11 -22.54
N ASN A 56 15.16 -1.80 -23.81
CA ASN A 56 15.04 -0.45 -24.30
C ASN A 56 13.82 -0.33 -25.23
N ASN A 57 12.85 0.51 -24.88
CA ASN A 57 11.64 0.69 -25.70
C ASN A 57 11.92 1.43 -27.03
N ASP A 58 13.08 2.08 -27.14
CA ASP A 58 13.52 2.76 -28.37
C ASP A 58 14.26 1.81 -29.33
N GLU A 59 14.43 0.55 -28.95
CA GLU A 59 15.11 -0.47 -29.75
C GLU A 59 14.24 -1.71 -29.99
N ASN A 60 14.49 -2.34 -31.11
CA ASN A 60 14.03 -3.66 -31.47
C ASN A 60 15.21 -4.63 -31.55
N VAL A 61 14.87 -5.91 -31.55
CA VAL A 61 15.79 -7.03 -31.74
C VAL A 61 15.31 -7.83 -32.94
N ALA A 62 16.22 -8.38 -33.75
CA ALA A 62 15.87 -9.32 -34.81
C ALA A 62 16.37 -10.73 -34.51
N LEU A 63 15.53 -11.72 -34.85
CA LEU A 63 15.85 -13.13 -34.81
C LEU A 63 16.10 -13.62 -36.23
N VAL A 64 17.37 -13.79 -36.60
CA VAL A 64 17.81 -14.06 -37.98
C VAL A 64 18.21 -15.52 -38.13
N GLY A 65 17.48 -16.27 -38.93
CA GLY A 65 17.77 -17.66 -39.27
C GLY A 65 18.34 -17.81 -40.68
N PHE A 66 19.41 -18.58 -40.82
CA PHE A 66 20.00 -18.92 -42.11
C PHE A 66 19.71 -20.37 -42.50
N LEU A 67 18.95 -20.57 -43.57
CA LEU A 67 18.73 -21.89 -44.17
C LEU A 67 19.80 -22.13 -45.24
N GLY A 68 20.50 -23.27 -45.18
CA GLY A 68 21.54 -23.63 -46.15
C GLY A 68 22.95 -23.67 -45.55
N GLY A 69 23.19 -22.97 -44.44
CA GLY A 69 24.49 -22.90 -43.77
C GLY A 69 24.57 -21.68 -42.85
N VAL A 70 25.71 -21.50 -42.19
CA VAL A 70 26.04 -20.23 -41.53
C VAL A 70 26.90 -19.43 -42.51
N PRO A 71 26.63 -18.13 -42.73
CA PRO A 71 27.47 -17.27 -43.56
C PRO A 71 28.93 -17.25 -43.12
N ALA A 72 29.85 -17.06 -44.07
CA ALA A 72 31.27 -16.95 -43.80
C ALA A 72 31.58 -15.86 -42.74
N PHE A 73 30.97 -14.68 -42.85
CA PHE A 73 31.21 -13.56 -41.93
C PHE A 73 30.72 -13.81 -40.49
N LEU A 74 29.78 -14.75 -40.29
CA LEU A 74 29.31 -15.17 -38.97
C LEU A 74 29.92 -16.50 -38.52
N SER A 75 30.82 -17.09 -39.31
CA SER A 75 31.41 -18.40 -39.00
C SER A 75 32.25 -18.36 -37.72
N GLU A 76 32.91 -17.24 -37.44
CA GLU A 76 33.68 -17.05 -36.20
C GLU A 76 32.79 -17.09 -34.95
N LEU A 77 31.56 -16.58 -35.01
CA LEU A 77 30.59 -16.66 -33.89
C LEU A 77 30.16 -18.11 -33.60
N THR A 78 30.28 -19.00 -34.57
CA THR A 78 30.05 -20.44 -34.34
C THR A 78 31.25 -21.11 -33.66
N ALA A 79 32.45 -20.56 -33.83
CA ALA A 79 33.70 -21.05 -33.26
C ALA A 79 33.96 -20.45 -31.86
N ASP A 80 33.67 -19.16 -31.67
CA ASP A 80 33.63 -18.46 -30.39
C ASP A 80 32.21 -17.93 -30.10
N PRO A 81 31.37 -18.72 -29.41
CA PRO A 81 30.00 -18.33 -29.12
C PRO A 81 29.87 -17.15 -28.16
N LEU A 82 30.96 -16.67 -27.55
CA LEU A 82 30.94 -15.48 -26.69
C LEU A 82 31.25 -14.19 -27.45
N GLY A 83 31.65 -14.29 -28.72
CA GLY A 83 31.87 -13.13 -29.58
C GLY A 83 30.57 -12.47 -30.04
N GLY A 84 30.72 -11.26 -30.57
CA GLY A 84 29.69 -10.55 -31.32
C GLY A 84 30.29 -10.06 -32.65
N TRP A 85 29.45 -9.90 -33.67
CA TRP A 85 29.84 -9.27 -34.92
C TRP A 85 29.10 -7.94 -35.08
N GLN A 86 29.84 -6.86 -35.29
CA GLN A 86 29.28 -5.53 -35.47
C GLN A 86 29.21 -5.16 -36.96
N GLY A 87 28.04 -4.69 -37.39
CA GLY A 87 27.81 -4.14 -38.73
C GLY A 87 27.18 -2.76 -38.65
N GLU A 88 27.32 -1.97 -39.72
CA GLU A 88 26.69 -0.64 -39.83
C GLU A 88 25.48 -0.72 -40.75
N MET A 89 24.39 -0.03 -40.37
CA MET A 89 23.13 -0.03 -41.10
C MET A 89 22.93 1.30 -41.84
N GLY A 90 23.15 1.31 -43.16
CA GLY A 90 22.97 2.48 -44.03
C GLY A 90 23.98 3.61 -43.77
N ASP A 91 23.64 4.85 -44.19
CA ASP A 91 24.44 6.07 -43.94
C ASP A 91 24.27 6.64 -42.53
N THR A 92 23.65 5.89 -41.62
CA THR A 92 23.36 6.28 -40.24
C THR A 92 24.33 5.56 -39.29
N ASP A 93 24.82 6.24 -38.25
CA ASP A 93 25.71 5.71 -37.19
C ASP A 93 25.03 4.61 -36.31
N ILE A 94 24.24 3.72 -36.90
CA ILE A 94 23.53 2.63 -36.24
C ILE A 94 24.38 1.37 -36.34
N SER A 95 24.94 0.97 -35.21
CA SER A 95 25.69 -0.28 -35.06
C SER A 95 24.74 -1.44 -34.72
N LEU A 96 24.72 -2.45 -35.58
CA LEU A 96 24.04 -3.72 -35.36
C LEU A 96 25.01 -4.72 -34.73
N ASP A 97 24.60 -5.38 -33.66
CA ASP A 97 25.40 -6.42 -33.01
C ASP A 97 24.73 -7.80 -33.16
N PHE A 98 25.44 -8.72 -33.81
CA PHE A 98 25.03 -10.11 -34.03
C PHE A 98 25.65 -11.01 -32.98
N ASP A 99 24.82 -11.75 -32.26
CA ASP A 99 25.26 -12.79 -31.33
C ASP A 99 24.54 -14.13 -31.53
N GLN A 100 25.21 -15.21 -31.13
CA GLN A 100 24.64 -16.55 -31.13
C GLN A 100 24.32 -17.07 -29.71
N HIS A 101 24.79 -16.42 -28.64
CA HIS A 101 24.66 -16.95 -27.28
C HIS A 101 23.32 -16.61 -26.61
N PHE A 102 22.65 -15.52 -27.02
CA PHE A 102 21.40 -15.03 -26.45
C PHE A 102 21.49 -14.74 -24.94
N PHE A 103 22.61 -14.17 -24.47
CA PHE A 103 22.74 -13.84 -23.05
C PHE A 103 21.84 -12.67 -22.67
N GLY A 104 21.33 -12.71 -21.44
CA GLY A 104 20.26 -11.83 -21.00
C GLY A 104 18.89 -12.28 -21.53
N PHE A 105 17.94 -11.35 -21.56
CA PHE A 105 16.58 -11.59 -22.01
C PHE A 105 16.44 -11.36 -23.51
N THR A 106 15.68 -12.22 -24.16
CA THR A 106 15.27 -12.04 -25.56
C THR A 106 13.79 -12.35 -25.69
N GLU A 107 13.01 -11.38 -26.16
CA GLU A 107 11.61 -11.57 -26.51
C GLU A 107 11.48 -12.41 -27.78
N LEU A 108 10.45 -13.24 -27.87
CA LEU A 108 10.35 -14.25 -28.92
C LEU A 108 9.37 -13.87 -30.04
N TYR A 109 8.42 -12.98 -29.75
CA TYR A 109 7.41 -12.48 -30.66
C TYR A 109 6.75 -11.23 -30.05
N THR A 110 6.27 -10.32 -30.90
CA THR A 110 5.46 -9.18 -30.48
C THR A 110 4.09 -9.67 -29.99
N PRO A 111 3.68 -9.36 -28.74
CA PRO A 111 2.33 -9.61 -28.27
C PRO A 111 1.30 -8.90 -29.15
N LYS A 112 0.04 -9.34 -29.07
CA LYS A 112 -1.06 -8.85 -29.90
C LYS A 112 -1.08 -7.31 -29.96
N PRO A 113 -0.90 -6.70 -31.15
CA PRO A 113 -0.90 -5.23 -31.29
C PRO A 113 -2.19 -4.60 -30.78
N GLY A 114 -2.07 -3.49 -30.05
CA GLY A 114 -3.21 -2.74 -29.51
C GLY A 114 -3.82 -3.32 -28.23
N SER A 115 -3.16 -4.27 -27.56
CA SER A 115 -3.57 -4.75 -26.23
C SER A 115 -2.33 -4.87 -25.32
N PRO A 116 -2.41 -4.41 -24.05
CA PRO A 116 -1.30 -4.57 -23.11
C PRO A 116 -1.05 -6.05 -22.83
N ALA A 117 0.21 -6.41 -22.57
CA ALA A 117 0.56 -7.78 -22.25
C ALA A 117 -0.05 -8.19 -20.89
N THR A 118 -0.70 -9.35 -20.85
CA THR A 118 -1.42 -9.86 -19.67
C THR A 118 -0.51 -10.51 -18.64
N ALA A 119 0.60 -11.09 -19.09
CA ALA A 119 1.60 -11.75 -18.26
C ALA A 119 2.95 -11.85 -18.98
N ASP A 120 4.02 -12.03 -18.20
CA ASP A 120 5.34 -12.39 -18.71
C ASP A 120 5.58 -13.91 -18.57
N ILE A 121 6.03 -14.57 -19.64
CA ILE A 121 6.45 -15.97 -19.64
C ILE A 121 7.96 -16.02 -19.82
N ILE A 122 8.69 -16.58 -18.86
CA ILE A 122 10.15 -16.60 -18.86
C ILE A 122 10.66 -18.04 -18.94
N ALA A 123 11.38 -18.35 -20.01
CA ALA A 123 11.97 -19.66 -20.23
C ALA A 123 13.47 -19.69 -19.88
N ILE A 124 13.87 -20.63 -19.01
CA ILE A 124 15.23 -20.76 -18.47
C ILE A 124 15.76 -22.17 -18.78
N THR A 125 16.83 -22.26 -19.58
CA THR A 125 17.46 -23.53 -19.95
C THR A 125 18.33 -24.10 -18.82
N GLY A 126 18.67 -25.39 -18.91
CA GLY A 126 19.63 -26.05 -18.01
C GLY A 126 21.10 -25.87 -18.39
N LEU A 127 21.99 -26.51 -17.60
CA LEU A 127 23.43 -26.60 -17.86
C LEU A 127 23.72 -27.20 -19.22
N ASP A 128 24.78 -26.71 -19.87
CA ASP A 128 25.19 -27.07 -21.24
C ASP A 128 24.08 -26.87 -22.30
N GLY A 129 22.99 -26.18 -21.93
CA GLY A 129 21.88 -25.84 -22.81
C GLY A 129 22.07 -24.47 -23.45
N HIS A 130 21.60 -24.33 -24.70
CA HIS A 130 21.61 -23.08 -25.43
C HIS A 130 20.27 -22.35 -25.26
N ALA A 131 20.27 -21.08 -24.89
CA ALA A 131 19.05 -20.35 -24.52
C ALA A 131 17.93 -20.41 -25.57
N TYR A 132 18.24 -20.21 -26.86
CA TYR A 132 17.29 -20.43 -27.96
C TYR A 132 17.17 -21.91 -28.40
N GLY A 133 18.30 -22.61 -28.56
CA GLY A 133 18.35 -23.96 -29.14
C GLY A 133 17.73 -25.06 -28.27
N SER A 134 17.72 -24.91 -26.95
CA SER A 134 17.14 -25.89 -26.01
C SER A 134 15.64 -26.11 -26.24
N TRP A 135 14.93 -25.09 -26.70
CA TRP A 135 13.48 -25.11 -26.95
C TRP A 135 13.11 -25.47 -28.38
N ARG A 136 14.09 -25.92 -29.17
CA ARG A 136 13.92 -26.21 -30.59
C ARG A 136 13.79 -27.71 -30.83
N GLY A 137 12.70 -28.10 -31.47
CA GLY A 137 12.41 -29.49 -31.83
C GLY A 137 13.46 -30.16 -32.75
N LYS A 138 13.45 -31.50 -32.82
CA LYS A 138 14.37 -32.32 -33.63
C LYS A 138 13.88 -32.64 -35.05
N GLY A 139 12.63 -32.37 -35.37
CA GLY A 139 12.05 -32.60 -36.70
C GLY A 139 12.71 -31.77 -37.80
N ASN A 140 12.43 -32.13 -39.06
CA ASN A 140 13.05 -31.54 -40.26
C ASN A 140 12.97 -30.00 -40.34
N LEU A 141 11.98 -29.40 -39.68
CA LEU A 141 11.79 -27.95 -39.65
C LEU A 141 12.39 -27.28 -38.39
N GLY A 142 12.75 -28.08 -37.37
CA GLY A 142 13.37 -27.63 -36.12
C GLY A 142 12.71 -26.39 -35.55
N HIS A 143 11.42 -26.45 -35.26
CA HIS A 143 10.68 -25.28 -34.77
C HIS A 143 11.02 -24.97 -33.32
N MET A 144 11.18 -23.70 -33.01
CA MET A 144 11.25 -23.22 -31.63
C MET A 144 9.81 -22.98 -31.15
N TRP A 145 9.30 -23.88 -30.31
CA TRP A 145 7.86 -23.98 -30.03
C TRP A 145 7.32 -22.80 -29.21
N LEU A 146 8.13 -22.22 -28.31
CA LEU A 146 7.78 -21.00 -27.56
C LEU A 146 7.52 -19.82 -28.49
N ARG A 147 8.19 -19.78 -29.65
CA ARG A 147 7.98 -18.76 -30.66
C ARG A 147 6.91 -19.12 -31.69
N LYS A 148 6.88 -20.37 -32.15
CA LYS A 148 6.02 -20.76 -33.29
C LYS A 148 4.60 -21.14 -32.89
N PHE A 149 4.46 -21.87 -31.79
CA PHE A 149 3.17 -22.43 -31.36
C PHE A 149 2.59 -21.57 -30.24
N LEU A 150 3.38 -21.28 -29.21
CA LEU A 150 2.90 -20.56 -28.02
C LEU A 150 2.43 -19.15 -28.34
N SER A 151 3.07 -18.45 -29.29
CA SER A 151 2.63 -17.12 -29.76
C SER A 151 1.20 -17.10 -30.32
N LYS A 152 0.72 -18.23 -30.85
CA LYS A 152 -0.66 -18.37 -31.33
C LYS A 152 -1.61 -18.75 -30.21
N ASP A 153 -1.12 -19.51 -29.24
CA ASP A 153 -1.93 -20.07 -28.17
C ASP A 153 -2.12 -19.10 -26.99
N LEU A 154 -1.15 -18.21 -26.75
CA LEU A 154 -1.10 -17.15 -25.73
C LEU A 154 -0.62 -15.81 -26.35
N PRO A 155 -1.38 -15.23 -27.30
CA PRO A 155 -0.93 -14.04 -28.04
C PRO A 155 -0.84 -12.76 -27.20
N CYS A 156 -1.44 -12.74 -26.00
CA CYS A 156 -1.41 -11.60 -25.09
C CYS A 156 -0.28 -11.69 -24.06
N CYS A 157 0.46 -12.80 -24.00
CA CYS A 157 1.58 -12.95 -23.09
C CYS A 157 2.88 -12.49 -23.74
N ARG A 158 3.72 -11.79 -22.97
CA ARG A 158 5.09 -11.47 -23.37
C ARG A 158 5.99 -12.66 -23.06
N THR A 159 6.46 -13.38 -24.08
CA THR A 159 7.30 -14.58 -23.86
C THR A 159 8.77 -14.28 -24.15
N MET A 160 9.62 -14.55 -23.16
CA MET A 160 11.06 -14.29 -23.19
C MET A 160 11.86 -15.54 -22.87
N ILE A 161 13.06 -15.66 -23.43
CA ILE A 161 14.09 -16.59 -22.96
C ILE A 161 15.14 -15.82 -22.15
N TYR A 162 15.71 -16.47 -21.14
CA TYR A 162 16.89 -15.99 -20.43
C TYR A 162 18.09 -16.87 -20.76
N GLY A 163 19.13 -16.26 -21.33
CA GLY A 163 20.42 -16.90 -21.56
C GLY A 163 21.49 -16.47 -20.58
N TYR A 164 22.33 -17.43 -20.21
CA TYR A 164 23.48 -17.24 -19.34
C TYR A 164 24.59 -18.20 -19.78
N ASN A 165 25.82 -17.97 -19.31
CA ASN A 165 26.93 -18.87 -19.63
C ASN A 165 26.74 -20.23 -18.93
N SER A 166 26.11 -21.17 -19.64
CA SER A 166 25.75 -22.51 -19.17
C SER A 166 26.86 -23.54 -19.40
N LYS A 167 27.95 -23.19 -20.08
CA LYS A 167 29.07 -24.09 -20.38
C LYS A 167 29.87 -24.39 -19.11
N LEU A 168 30.09 -25.67 -18.83
CA LEU A 168 30.97 -26.14 -17.76
C LEU A 168 32.42 -26.10 -18.27
N SER A 169 33.11 -24.96 -18.15
CA SER A 169 34.56 -24.93 -18.35
C SER A 169 35.25 -25.59 -17.16
N THR A 170 36.39 -26.25 -17.41
CA THR A 170 37.16 -27.04 -16.42
C THR A 170 37.70 -26.22 -15.23
N HIS A 171 37.46 -24.90 -15.21
CA HIS A 171 37.91 -23.97 -14.16
C HIS A 171 36.81 -22.95 -13.75
N GLY A 172 35.52 -23.29 -13.91
CA GLY A 172 34.42 -22.38 -13.58
C GLY A 172 34.40 -21.94 -12.10
N VAL A 173 34.62 -20.65 -11.86
CA VAL A 173 34.61 -19.99 -10.53
C VAL A 173 33.17 -19.71 -10.05
N ASN A 174 32.18 -19.77 -10.95
CA ASN A 174 30.81 -19.33 -10.67
C ASN A 174 30.00 -20.39 -9.91
N THR A 175 29.41 -19.98 -8.81
CA THR A 175 28.49 -20.76 -7.99
C THR A 175 27.04 -20.63 -8.48
N ILE A 176 26.14 -21.51 -8.00
CA ILE A 176 24.68 -21.38 -8.24
C ILE A 176 24.17 -19.99 -7.83
N MET A 177 24.75 -19.43 -6.77
CA MET A 177 24.40 -18.10 -6.27
C MET A 177 24.77 -17.00 -7.26
N ASP A 178 25.84 -17.17 -8.04
CA ASP A 178 26.26 -16.19 -9.04
C ASP A 178 25.31 -16.19 -10.23
N TYR A 179 24.87 -17.38 -10.68
CA TYR A 179 23.83 -17.48 -11.71
C TYR A 179 22.46 -16.95 -11.24
N GLY A 180 22.08 -17.22 -9.99
CA GLY A 180 20.88 -16.67 -9.38
C GLY A 180 20.92 -15.14 -9.29
N ARG A 181 22.07 -14.57 -8.91
CA ARG A 181 22.30 -13.12 -8.89
C ARG A 181 22.22 -12.52 -10.29
N GLY A 182 22.83 -13.16 -11.28
CA GLY A 182 22.75 -12.74 -12.69
C GLY A 182 21.30 -12.65 -13.18
N LEU A 183 20.49 -13.68 -12.89
CA LEU A 183 19.07 -13.67 -13.25
C LEU A 183 18.32 -12.51 -12.57
N ILE A 184 18.56 -12.27 -11.28
CA ILE A 184 17.95 -11.16 -10.54
C ILE A 184 18.33 -9.80 -11.16
N GLU A 185 19.61 -9.58 -11.48
CA GLU A 185 20.06 -8.33 -12.07
C GLU A 185 19.45 -8.08 -13.46
N GLU A 186 19.31 -9.13 -14.28
CA GLU A 186 18.63 -9.01 -15.56
C GLU A 186 17.11 -8.79 -15.40
N LEU A 187 16.47 -9.46 -14.43
CA LEU A 187 15.05 -9.25 -14.12
C LEU A 187 14.77 -7.81 -13.67
N LYS A 188 15.69 -7.19 -12.91
CA LYS A 188 15.58 -5.78 -12.50
C LYS A 188 15.54 -4.84 -13.70
N LYS A 189 16.34 -5.11 -14.73
CA LYS A 189 16.41 -4.29 -15.94
C LYS A 189 15.11 -4.37 -16.74
N VAL A 190 14.55 -5.58 -16.91
CA VAL A 190 13.36 -5.81 -17.75
C VAL A 190 12.02 -5.57 -17.04
N ARG A 191 12.03 -5.41 -15.71
CA ARG A 191 10.84 -5.09 -14.86
C ARG A 191 11.07 -3.84 -14.03
N ASN A 192 11.48 -2.76 -14.70
CA ASN A 192 11.92 -1.51 -14.09
C ASN A 192 10.78 -0.52 -13.76
N THR A 193 9.53 -0.78 -14.17
CA THR A 193 8.36 0.06 -13.85
C THR A 193 7.43 -0.61 -12.81
N GLU A 194 6.51 0.16 -12.19
CA GLU A 194 5.50 -0.41 -11.29
C GLU A 194 4.56 -1.39 -12.01
N GLU A 195 4.04 -1.01 -13.18
CA GLU A 195 3.17 -1.87 -13.99
C GLU A 195 3.87 -3.20 -14.33
N LEU A 196 5.15 -3.13 -14.73
CA LEU A 196 5.91 -4.34 -15.02
C LEU A 196 6.15 -5.15 -13.76
N ARG A 197 6.42 -4.54 -12.59
CA ARG A 197 6.62 -5.27 -11.33
C ARG A 197 5.38 -6.04 -10.87
N GLU A 198 4.18 -5.46 -11.05
CA GLU A 198 2.92 -6.08 -10.64
C GLU A 198 2.35 -7.06 -11.69
N ARG A 199 2.81 -7.00 -12.94
CA ARG A 199 2.36 -7.90 -14.02
C ARG A 199 2.64 -9.37 -13.67
N PRO A 200 1.67 -10.29 -13.80
CA PRO A 200 1.89 -11.71 -13.54
C PRO A 200 3.08 -12.32 -14.29
N MET A 201 3.79 -13.24 -13.65
CA MET A 201 4.93 -13.98 -14.22
C MET A 201 4.72 -15.49 -14.15
N PHE A 202 5.03 -16.18 -15.26
CA PHE A 202 5.06 -17.63 -15.37
C PHE A 202 6.47 -18.08 -15.78
N PHE A 203 7.04 -19.07 -15.10
CA PHE A 203 8.35 -19.60 -15.48
C PHE A 203 8.24 -20.95 -16.18
N ILE A 204 9.13 -21.18 -17.15
CA ILE A 204 9.34 -22.46 -17.82
C ILE A 204 10.81 -22.81 -17.66
N SER A 205 11.11 -23.72 -16.74
CA SER A 205 12.49 -24.01 -16.37
C SER A 205 12.85 -25.45 -16.71
N HIS A 206 14.07 -25.66 -17.19
CA HIS A 206 14.61 -26.97 -17.50
C HIS A 206 15.88 -27.25 -16.68
N SER A 207 15.96 -28.45 -16.11
CA SER A 207 17.13 -28.94 -15.37
C SER A 207 17.69 -27.89 -14.39
N PHE A 208 18.97 -27.55 -14.48
CA PHE A 208 19.62 -26.55 -13.62
C PHE A 208 18.97 -25.17 -13.64
N GLY A 209 18.28 -24.79 -14.73
CA GLY A 209 17.54 -23.53 -14.80
C GLY A 209 16.46 -23.40 -13.72
N GLY A 210 15.87 -24.51 -13.29
CA GLY A 210 14.91 -24.52 -12.17
C GLY A 210 15.59 -24.30 -10.81
N ILE A 211 16.85 -24.71 -10.66
CA ILE A 211 17.64 -24.45 -9.45
C ILE A 211 18.00 -22.96 -9.38
N ILE A 212 18.42 -22.36 -10.50
CA ILE A 212 18.66 -20.90 -10.59
C ILE A 212 17.39 -20.13 -10.20
N LEU A 213 16.24 -20.52 -10.74
CA LEU A 213 14.95 -19.91 -10.42
C LEU A 213 14.59 -20.05 -8.93
N ALA A 214 14.77 -21.22 -8.34
CA ALA A 214 14.47 -21.44 -6.93
C ALA A 214 15.31 -20.51 -6.04
N HIS A 215 16.62 -20.39 -6.30
CA HIS A 215 17.47 -19.44 -5.59
C HIS A 215 17.03 -17.99 -5.78
N CYS A 216 16.65 -17.60 -7.00
CA CYS A 216 16.13 -16.27 -7.31
C CYS A 216 14.89 -15.95 -6.45
N LEU A 217 13.94 -16.87 -6.34
CA LEU A 217 12.71 -16.62 -5.60
C LEU A 217 12.87 -16.70 -4.08
N VAL A 218 13.72 -17.59 -3.58
CA VAL A 218 14.09 -17.59 -2.15
C VAL A 218 14.73 -16.25 -1.79
N LYS A 219 15.63 -15.75 -2.64
CA LYS A 219 16.24 -14.43 -2.44
C LYS A 219 15.19 -13.31 -2.51
N ALA A 220 14.23 -13.40 -3.43
CA ALA A 220 13.15 -12.42 -3.55
C ALA A 220 12.29 -12.35 -2.28
N VAL A 221 11.94 -13.49 -1.68
CA VAL A 221 11.18 -13.55 -0.42
C VAL A 221 11.99 -12.97 0.76
N GLN A 222 13.31 -13.16 0.76
CA GLN A 222 14.20 -12.68 1.81
C GLN A 222 14.63 -11.21 1.64
N THR A 223 14.29 -10.57 0.53
CA THR A 223 14.75 -9.22 0.22
C THR A 223 13.77 -8.20 0.79
N ASN A 224 14.30 -7.20 1.49
CA ASN A 224 13.50 -6.07 1.95
C ASN A 224 13.02 -5.24 0.74
N GLU A 225 11.73 -4.95 0.70
CA GLU A 225 11.11 -4.19 -0.39
C GLU A 225 11.61 -2.74 -0.44
N ASP A 226 11.95 -2.16 0.70
CA ASP A 226 12.43 -0.77 0.78
C ASP A 226 13.80 -0.60 0.12
N ASP A 227 14.66 -1.61 0.27
CA ASP A 227 16.01 -1.59 -0.31
C ASP A 227 15.96 -1.92 -1.81
N HIS A 228 15.14 -2.91 -2.18
CA HIS A 228 15.09 -3.45 -3.55
C HIS A 228 13.67 -3.88 -3.94
N PRO A 229 12.79 -2.92 -4.31
CA PRO A 229 11.38 -3.21 -4.52
C PRO A 229 11.11 -4.13 -5.71
N THR A 230 11.92 -4.02 -6.77
CA THR A 230 11.83 -4.93 -7.92
C THR A 230 12.13 -6.37 -7.53
N ILE A 231 13.15 -6.61 -6.70
CA ILE A 231 13.52 -7.97 -6.26
C ILE A 231 12.42 -8.55 -5.37
N ALA A 232 11.95 -7.78 -4.38
CA ALA A 232 10.90 -8.22 -3.47
C ALA A 232 9.58 -8.53 -4.21
N SER A 233 9.26 -7.79 -5.27
CA SER A 233 8.05 -8.02 -6.09
C SER A 233 8.05 -9.35 -6.85
N LEU A 234 9.22 -9.94 -7.15
CA LEU A 234 9.32 -11.13 -8.01
C LEU A 234 8.49 -12.31 -7.49
N HIS A 235 8.54 -12.59 -6.18
CA HIS A 235 7.80 -13.72 -5.61
C HIS A 235 6.28 -13.49 -5.63
N ARG A 236 5.82 -12.24 -5.46
CA ARG A 236 4.39 -11.88 -5.47
C ARG A 236 3.81 -11.95 -6.88
N ALA A 237 4.57 -11.45 -7.85
CA ALA A 237 4.20 -11.48 -9.26
C ALA A 237 4.28 -12.89 -9.87
N THR A 238 5.07 -13.80 -9.30
CA THR A 238 5.15 -15.19 -9.78
C THR A 238 3.88 -15.94 -9.43
N TYR A 239 3.09 -16.30 -10.45
CA TYR A 239 1.86 -17.07 -10.26
C TYR A 239 2.10 -18.58 -10.30
N GLY A 240 2.87 -19.06 -11.28
CA GLY A 240 3.06 -20.48 -11.52
C GLY A 240 4.31 -20.80 -12.33
N MET A 241 4.70 -22.07 -12.34
CA MET A 241 5.90 -22.56 -13.00
C MET A 241 5.67 -23.91 -13.68
N LEU A 242 6.34 -24.13 -14.80
CA LEU A 242 6.51 -25.42 -15.43
C LEU A 242 7.95 -25.88 -15.25
N LEU A 243 8.15 -26.99 -14.55
CA LEU A 243 9.46 -27.50 -14.13
C LEU A 243 9.78 -28.80 -14.87
N PHE A 244 10.74 -28.77 -15.80
CA PHE A 244 11.13 -29.91 -16.63
C PHE A 244 12.41 -30.57 -16.10
N GLY A 245 12.25 -31.70 -15.40
CA GLY A 245 13.37 -32.56 -14.98
C GLY A 245 14.36 -31.87 -14.05
N ILE A 246 13.89 -31.09 -13.08
CA ILE A 246 14.76 -30.29 -12.21
C ILE A 246 15.37 -31.17 -11.11
N PRO A 247 16.70 -31.24 -10.93
CA PRO A 247 17.32 -32.07 -9.90
C PRO A 247 17.24 -31.42 -8.51
N HIS A 248 16.06 -31.32 -7.92
CA HIS A 248 15.84 -30.61 -6.65
C HIS A 248 16.64 -31.19 -5.47
N LYS A 249 16.97 -32.50 -5.52
CA LYS A 249 17.77 -33.19 -4.49
C LYS A 249 19.29 -33.12 -4.73
N GLY A 250 19.75 -32.40 -5.75
CA GLY A 250 21.17 -32.21 -6.04
C GLY A 250 21.78 -33.20 -7.06
N LEU A 251 22.96 -32.83 -7.60
CA LEU A 251 23.94 -33.71 -8.26
C LEU A 251 25.29 -33.52 -7.52
N ILE A 252 25.26 -33.69 -6.20
CA ILE A 252 26.42 -33.42 -5.35
C ILE A 252 27.34 -34.65 -5.34
N ASP A 253 28.59 -34.46 -5.73
CA ASP A 253 29.67 -35.37 -5.38
C ASP A 253 29.93 -35.25 -3.86
N ASN A 254 29.73 -36.36 -3.14
CA ASN A 254 29.82 -36.41 -1.68
C ASN A 254 31.23 -36.17 -1.14
N GLU A 255 32.28 -36.33 -1.94
CA GLU A 255 33.67 -36.14 -1.53
C GLU A 255 34.13 -34.70 -1.73
N THR A 256 33.81 -34.08 -2.87
CA THR A 256 34.34 -32.76 -3.22
C THR A 256 33.40 -31.60 -2.85
N ARG A 257 32.11 -31.90 -2.56
CA ARG A 257 31.02 -30.90 -2.46
C ARG A 257 30.97 -29.95 -3.67
N ARG A 258 31.59 -30.34 -4.79
CA ARG A 258 31.55 -29.64 -6.08
C ARG A 258 30.67 -30.42 -7.02
N TRP A 259 30.07 -29.70 -7.96
CA TRP A 259 29.27 -30.32 -9.01
C TRP A 259 30.22 -30.78 -10.11
N GLU A 260 30.70 -32.01 -10.00
CA GLU A 260 31.51 -32.66 -11.04
C GLU A 260 30.68 -33.68 -11.82
N ARG A 261 30.99 -33.84 -13.10
CA ARG A 261 30.37 -34.85 -13.96
C ARG A 261 30.95 -36.22 -13.60
N THR A 262 30.34 -36.92 -12.65
CA THR A 262 30.87 -38.17 -12.07
C THR A 262 30.43 -39.47 -12.77
N GLY A 263 29.77 -39.40 -13.93
CA GLY A 263 29.27 -40.58 -14.65
C GLY A 263 29.27 -40.50 -16.18
N ASP A 264 29.02 -41.65 -16.83
CA ASP A 264 28.86 -41.80 -18.28
C ASP A 264 27.72 -40.92 -18.83
N PHE A 265 27.68 -40.69 -20.16
CA PHE A 265 26.83 -39.72 -20.89
C PHE A 265 25.31 -39.73 -20.63
N PHE A 266 24.80 -40.63 -19.79
CA PHE A 266 23.40 -40.70 -19.39
C PHE A 266 23.30 -40.65 -17.85
N THR A 267 23.12 -39.46 -17.28
CA THR A 267 22.70 -39.36 -15.87
C THR A 267 21.23 -39.72 -15.77
N LYS A 268 20.93 -40.84 -15.12
CA LYS A 268 19.57 -41.22 -14.74
C LYS A 268 19.14 -40.30 -13.60
N LEU A 269 18.36 -39.25 -13.89
CA LEU A 269 17.62 -38.55 -12.86
C LEU A 269 16.53 -39.50 -12.36
N GLU A 270 16.64 -39.95 -11.11
CA GLU A 270 15.56 -40.71 -10.48
C GLU A 270 14.30 -39.82 -10.42
N ALA A 271 13.12 -40.41 -10.67
CA ALA A 271 11.86 -39.68 -10.75
C ALA A 271 11.59 -38.82 -9.49
N ASP A 272 12.03 -39.31 -8.33
CA ASP A 272 11.94 -38.62 -7.03
C ASP A 272 12.84 -37.39 -6.90
N SER A 273 13.83 -37.19 -7.78
CA SER A 273 14.67 -35.99 -7.78
C SER A 273 14.00 -34.83 -8.52
N ALA A 274 13.09 -35.15 -9.45
CA ALA A 274 12.35 -34.19 -10.26
C ALA A 274 11.10 -33.60 -9.57
N LEU A 275 10.74 -34.12 -8.40
CA LEU A 275 9.54 -33.74 -7.65
C LEU A 275 9.91 -32.94 -6.41
N LEU A 276 9.09 -31.94 -6.08
CA LEU A 276 9.17 -31.18 -4.83
C LEU A 276 8.43 -31.90 -3.68
N HIS A 277 7.62 -32.91 -3.99
CA HIS A 277 6.77 -33.63 -3.04
C HIS A 277 5.79 -32.69 -2.30
N LEU A 278 5.24 -31.71 -3.02
CA LEU A 278 4.18 -30.87 -2.50
C LEU A 278 2.84 -31.61 -2.56
N PRO A 279 1.82 -31.15 -1.81
CA PRO A 279 0.48 -31.71 -1.93
C PRO A 279 -0.03 -31.69 -3.37
N ASP A 280 -0.84 -32.68 -3.76
CA ASP A 280 -1.31 -32.83 -5.16
C ASP A 280 -2.20 -31.67 -5.64
N TYR A 281 -2.71 -30.82 -4.74
CA TYR A 281 -3.40 -29.58 -5.11
C TYR A 281 -2.44 -28.43 -5.49
N THR A 282 -1.14 -28.58 -5.23
CA THR A 282 -0.09 -27.58 -5.48
C THR A 282 0.89 -28.03 -6.56
N GLU A 283 1.20 -29.33 -6.64
CA GLU A 283 2.15 -29.90 -7.61
C GLU A 283 1.45 -30.91 -8.54
N ASP A 284 1.28 -30.53 -9.81
CA ASP A 284 0.80 -31.42 -10.86
C ASP A 284 1.94 -32.23 -11.48
N LYS A 285 1.81 -33.56 -11.48
CA LYS A 285 2.83 -34.49 -11.98
C LYS A 285 2.47 -34.95 -13.40
N ILE A 286 3.24 -34.49 -14.41
CA ILE A 286 2.96 -34.75 -15.83
C ILE A 286 4.07 -35.63 -16.43
N PRO A 287 3.81 -36.92 -16.74
CA PRO A 287 4.81 -37.78 -17.36
C PRO A 287 5.03 -37.41 -18.83
N LEU A 288 6.31 -37.40 -19.25
CA LEU A 288 6.74 -37.15 -20.63
C LEU A 288 7.52 -38.35 -21.16
N ASP A 289 7.19 -38.79 -22.37
CA ASP A 289 7.90 -39.86 -23.08
C ASP A 289 9.12 -39.27 -23.83
N ALA A 290 10.13 -38.86 -23.08
CA ALA A 290 11.36 -38.26 -23.60
C ALA A 290 12.50 -38.38 -22.58
N ASP A 291 13.74 -38.44 -23.09
CA ASP A 291 14.92 -38.29 -22.24
C ASP A 291 15.08 -36.85 -21.73
N HIS A 292 15.97 -36.66 -20.75
CA HIS A 292 16.23 -35.38 -20.10
C HIS A 292 16.63 -34.25 -21.06
N SER A 293 17.31 -34.57 -22.16
CA SER A 293 17.75 -33.61 -23.18
C SER A 293 16.68 -33.27 -24.21
N MET A 294 15.60 -34.07 -24.25
CA MET A 294 14.54 -34.04 -25.25
C MET A 294 13.18 -33.59 -24.72
N MET A 295 12.95 -33.66 -23.40
CA MET A 295 11.66 -33.35 -22.78
C MET A 295 11.12 -31.92 -23.02
N VAL A 296 12.00 -30.97 -23.40
CA VAL A 296 11.63 -29.58 -23.71
C VAL A 296 11.61 -29.24 -25.20
N LYS A 297 11.81 -30.24 -26.08
CA LYS A 297 11.97 -30.06 -27.53
C LYS A 297 10.75 -30.54 -28.30
N PHE A 298 9.68 -29.75 -28.28
CA PHE A 298 8.43 -30.10 -28.96
C PHE A 298 8.45 -29.77 -30.45
N ASP A 299 8.18 -30.77 -31.29
CA ASP A 299 8.18 -30.64 -32.75
C ASP A 299 6.82 -30.35 -33.38
N SER A 300 5.74 -30.56 -32.62
CA SER A 300 4.37 -30.48 -33.12
C SER A 300 3.46 -29.79 -32.09
N PRO A 301 2.48 -28.97 -32.53
CA PRO A 301 1.47 -28.41 -31.63
C PRO A 301 0.54 -29.47 -31.02
N ASN A 302 0.57 -30.71 -31.54
CA ASN A 302 -0.17 -31.85 -31.00
C ASN A 302 0.70 -32.75 -30.10
N ASN A 303 1.94 -32.37 -29.81
CA ASN A 303 2.78 -33.12 -28.88
C ASN A 303 2.16 -33.07 -27.47
N ARG A 304 2.01 -34.23 -26.82
CA ARG A 304 1.36 -34.35 -25.51
C ARG A 304 2.01 -33.49 -24.42
N GLY A 305 3.33 -33.36 -24.42
CA GLY A 305 4.05 -32.50 -23.48
C GLY A 305 3.76 -31.03 -23.73
N TYR A 306 3.77 -30.62 -24.99
CA TYR A 306 3.40 -29.26 -25.37
C TYR A 306 1.94 -28.93 -25.02
N THR A 307 0.99 -29.79 -25.36
CA THR A 307 -0.43 -29.53 -25.06
C THR A 307 -0.66 -29.39 -23.56
N SER A 308 -0.01 -30.22 -22.74
CA SER A 308 -0.09 -30.12 -21.28
C SER A 308 0.49 -28.81 -20.75
N ALA A 309 1.66 -28.40 -21.25
CA ALA A 309 2.27 -27.12 -20.90
C ALA A 309 1.40 -25.92 -21.32
N ARG A 310 0.88 -25.95 -22.55
CA ARG A 310 -0.03 -24.92 -23.09
C ARG A 310 -1.28 -24.79 -22.25
N ASP A 311 -1.93 -25.91 -21.90
CA ASP A 311 -3.19 -25.90 -21.18
C ASP A 311 -3.00 -25.33 -19.76
N LYS A 312 -1.87 -25.64 -19.10
CA LYS A 312 -1.49 -25.01 -17.82
C LYS A 312 -1.19 -23.53 -17.97
N LEU A 313 -0.46 -23.10 -18.99
CA LEU A 313 -0.19 -21.67 -19.22
C LEU A 313 -1.47 -20.88 -19.53
N ARG A 314 -2.43 -21.46 -20.25
CA ARG A 314 -3.76 -20.84 -20.47
C ARG A 314 -4.56 -20.70 -19.19
N GLN A 315 -4.49 -21.71 -18.31
CA GLN A 315 -5.06 -21.62 -16.98
C GLN A 315 -4.39 -20.47 -16.19
N PHE A 316 -3.06 -20.39 -16.24
CA PHE A 316 -2.32 -19.32 -15.56
C PHE A 316 -2.69 -17.94 -16.10
N GLU A 317 -2.76 -17.75 -17.43
CA GLU A 317 -3.17 -16.47 -18.04
C GLU A 317 -4.56 -16.03 -17.58
N LYS A 318 -5.49 -16.97 -17.43
CA LYS A 318 -6.86 -16.70 -16.99
C LYS A 318 -6.93 -16.32 -15.51
N ASP A 319 -6.24 -17.05 -14.65
CA ASP A 319 -6.42 -16.96 -13.19
C ASP A 319 -5.46 -15.94 -12.54
N ALA A 320 -4.27 -15.74 -13.12
CA ALA A 320 -3.22 -14.97 -12.48
C ALA A 320 -3.53 -13.48 -12.25
N PRO A 321 -4.21 -12.74 -13.16
CA PRO A 321 -4.41 -11.30 -12.97
C PRO A 321 -5.09 -10.96 -11.64
N SER A 322 -6.15 -11.69 -11.27
CA SER A 322 -6.87 -11.44 -10.01
C SER A 322 -6.06 -11.86 -8.79
N VAL A 323 -5.39 -13.02 -8.85
CA VAL A 323 -4.62 -13.56 -7.73
C VAL A 323 -3.38 -12.71 -7.45
N VAL A 324 -2.66 -12.30 -8.49
CA VAL A 324 -1.47 -11.45 -8.35
C VAL A 324 -1.88 -10.06 -7.88
N ALA A 325 -2.91 -9.44 -8.48
CA ALA A 325 -3.42 -8.15 -8.00
C ALA A 325 -3.81 -8.18 -6.52
N ALA A 326 -4.48 -9.25 -6.07
CA ALA A 326 -4.83 -9.43 -4.66
C ALA A 326 -3.59 -9.44 -3.74
N ARG A 327 -2.49 -10.11 -4.14
CA ARG A 327 -1.23 -10.15 -3.34
C ARG A 327 -0.61 -8.76 -3.16
N PHE A 328 -0.69 -7.90 -4.17
CA PHE A 328 -0.23 -6.51 -4.06
C PHE A 328 -1.22 -5.63 -3.29
N TRP A 329 -2.53 -5.92 -3.34
CA TRP A 329 -3.56 -5.20 -2.58
C TRP A 329 -3.51 -5.48 -1.07
N THR A 330 -3.36 -6.74 -0.65
CA THR A 330 -3.33 -7.11 0.77
C THR A 330 -2.18 -6.43 1.52
N GLN A 331 -1.08 -6.09 0.85
CA GLN A 331 0.00 -5.31 1.45
C GLN A 331 -0.36 -3.83 1.63
N ARG A 332 -1.12 -3.23 0.70
CA ARG A 332 -1.62 -1.85 0.82
C ARG A 332 -2.61 -1.66 1.99
N GLU A 333 -3.15 -2.76 2.51
CA GLU A 333 -3.95 -2.82 3.75
C GLU A 333 -3.16 -3.30 4.99
N GLY A 334 -1.83 -3.47 4.90
CA GLY A 334 -0.96 -3.92 5.99
C GLY A 334 -0.88 -3.00 7.23
N PHE A 335 -1.61 -1.89 7.22
CA PHE A 335 -1.71 -0.92 8.31
C PHE A 335 -3.17 -0.53 8.63
N SER A 336 -4.13 -1.32 8.18
CA SER A 336 -5.55 -1.11 8.48
C SER A 336 -5.85 -1.33 9.96
N VAL A 337 -6.36 -0.31 10.65
CA VAL A 337 -6.85 -0.41 12.04
C VAL A 337 -8.30 0.02 12.09
N VAL A 338 -9.14 -0.79 12.74
CA VAL A 338 -10.58 -0.52 12.87
C VAL A 338 -10.82 0.86 13.47
N PHE A 339 -11.51 1.73 12.72
CA PHE A 339 -11.88 3.07 13.18
C PHE A 339 -12.82 2.99 14.39
N SER A 340 -12.47 3.68 15.47
CA SER A 340 -13.26 3.74 16.71
C SER A 340 -13.26 5.16 17.28
N LEU A 341 -14.44 5.67 17.60
CA LEU A 341 -14.65 6.90 18.35
C LEU A 341 -14.93 6.63 19.85
N SER A 342 -14.53 5.46 20.36
CA SER A 342 -14.71 5.14 21.79
C SER A 342 -14.08 6.24 22.66
N GLY A 343 -14.82 6.81 23.61
CA GLY A 343 -14.34 7.91 24.47
C GLY A 343 -14.37 9.30 23.84
N VAL A 344 -14.88 9.47 22.62
CA VAL A 344 -15.14 10.78 22.01
C VAL A 344 -16.65 11.00 21.99
N ARG A 345 -17.12 12.12 22.55
CA ARG A 345 -18.54 12.48 22.48
C ARG A 345 -18.89 12.87 21.05
N ASP A 346 -19.75 12.08 20.45
CA ASP A 346 -20.23 12.24 19.08
C ASP A 346 -21.69 12.69 19.10
N ILE A 347 -22.05 13.61 18.21
CA ILE A 347 -23.42 14.10 18.08
C ILE A 347 -24.14 13.42 16.92
N GLU A 348 -25.44 13.16 17.11
CA GLU A 348 -26.26 12.48 16.10
C GLU A 348 -26.39 13.29 14.80
N ARG A 349 -26.47 14.62 14.91
CA ARG A 349 -26.64 15.54 13.77
C ARG A 349 -25.64 16.69 13.83
N PHE A 350 -24.63 16.63 12.98
CA PHE A 350 -23.70 17.73 12.73
C PHE A 350 -24.31 18.71 11.73
N VAL A 351 -24.24 20.01 12.04
CA VAL A 351 -24.90 21.08 11.27
C VAL A 351 -23.86 22.07 10.76
N ALA A 352 -24.04 22.55 9.52
CA ALA A 352 -23.21 23.52 8.84
C ALA A 352 -21.76 23.07 8.60
N ARG A 353 -20.85 24.04 8.41
CA ARG A 353 -19.39 23.86 8.29
C ARG A 353 -18.88 23.11 7.04
N GLU A 354 -19.68 23.06 5.98
CA GLU A 354 -19.26 22.38 4.75
C GLU A 354 -18.02 23.03 4.12
N ALA A 355 -17.91 24.36 4.19
CA ALA A 355 -16.74 25.07 3.69
C ALA A 355 -15.47 24.67 4.46
N GLU A 356 -15.54 24.61 5.78
CA GLU A 356 -14.43 24.17 6.63
C GLU A 356 -14.08 22.70 6.40
N LEU A 357 -15.06 21.80 6.20
CA LEU A 357 -14.80 20.40 5.88
C LEU A 357 -14.08 20.24 4.53
N VAL A 358 -14.51 20.97 3.50
CA VAL A 358 -13.86 20.98 2.19
C VAL A 358 -12.43 21.53 2.30
N GLU A 359 -12.22 22.57 3.10
CA GLU A 359 -10.89 23.12 3.36
C GLU A 359 -9.99 22.09 4.05
N ILE A 360 -10.45 21.44 5.12
CA ILE A 360 -9.69 20.37 5.79
C ILE A 360 -9.29 19.29 4.79
N HIS A 361 -10.24 18.83 3.94
CA HIS A 361 -9.96 17.80 2.96
C HIS A 361 -8.90 18.22 1.93
N ARG A 362 -8.99 19.46 1.44
CA ARG A 362 -8.05 20.00 0.46
C ARG A 362 -6.64 20.05 1.03
N GLU A 363 -6.48 20.56 2.26
CA GLU A 363 -5.17 20.74 2.88
C GLU A 363 -4.55 19.43 3.36
N LEU A 364 -5.37 18.40 3.63
CA LEU A 364 -4.89 17.04 3.92
C LEU A 364 -4.67 16.18 2.66
N GLY A 365 -5.16 16.61 1.50
CA GLY A 365 -5.02 15.90 0.22
C GLY A 365 -3.65 16.14 -0.44
N GLY A 366 -2.63 15.39 -0.02
CA GLY A 366 -1.25 15.48 -0.53
C GLY A 366 -0.74 14.26 -1.29
N ASP A 367 0.51 14.34 -1.76
CA ASP A 367 1.27 13.32 -2.52
C ASP A 367 1.86 12.18 -1.66
N GLY A 368 1.39 12.04 -0.42
CA GLY A 368 1.93 11.11 0.58
C GLY A 368 2.83 11.77 1.63
N SER A 369 3.14 13.07 1.49
CA SER A 369 3.84 13.87 2.51
C SER A 369 2.95 14.19 3.73
N ARG A 370 3.58 14.48 4.89
CA ARG A 370 2.87 14.80 6.13
C ARG A 370 2.14 16.14 6.02
N GLN A 371 0.82 16.10 6.12
CA GLN A 371 -0.04 17.29 6.14
C GLN A 371 -0.62 17.52 7.54
N THR A 372 -0.69 18.78 7.96
CA THR A 372 -1.21 19.14 9.29
C THR A 372 -2.15 20.33 9.20
N VAL A 373 -3.34 20.18 9.77
CA VAL A 373 -4.35 21.23 9.91
C VAL A 373 -4.58 21.53 11.38
N VAL A 374 -4.52 22.81 11.76
CA VAL A 374 -4.75 23.31 13.12
C VAL A 374 -6.07 24.08 13.14
N LEU A 375 -7.08 23.51 13.77
CA LEU A 375 -8.36 24.15 14.05
C LEU A 375 -8.25 24.92 15.36
N HIS A 376 -8.31 26.26 15.30
CA HIS A 376 -8.27 27.10 16.49
C HIS A 376 -9.49 28.01 16.61
N GLY A 377 -9.90 28.34 17.84
CA GLY A 377 -11.06 29.19 18.08
C GLY A 377 -11.62 29.05 19.49
N LEU A 378 -12.70 29.78 19.79
CA LEU A 378 -13.29 29.85 21.12
C LEU A 378 -13.71 28.47 21.68
N GLY A 379 -13.80 28.37 23.01
CA GLY A 379 -14.38 27.20 23.68
C GLY A 379 -15.81 26.96 23.20
N GLY A 380 -16.20 25.70 23.00
CA GLY A 380 -17.57 25.36 22.57
C GLY A 380 -17.94 25.72 21.12
N ILE A 381 -17.00 26.24 20.31
CA ILE A 381 -17.27 26.65 18.92
C ILE A 381 -17.47 25.47 17.93
N GLY A 382 -17.22 24.23 18.37
CA GLY A 382 -17.44 23.01 17.59
C GLY A 382 -16.21 22.40 16.91
N LYS A 383 -14.98 22.77 17.31
CA LYS A 383 -13.73 22.23 16.71
C LYS A 383 -13.65 20.69 16.78
N THR A 384 -13.88 20.12 17.96
CA THR A 384 -13.91 18.67 18.19
C THR A 384 -14.95 17.98 17.30
N GLN A 385 -16.16 18.53 17.23
CA GLN A 385 -17.24 17.96 16.41
C GLN A 385 -16.95 18.07 14.90
N LEU A 386 -16.28 19.14 14.46
CA LEU A 386 -15.81 19.29 13.09
C LEU A 386 -14.77 18.20 12.73
N SER A 387 -13.83 17.92 13.62
CA SER A 387 -12.87 16.82 13.45
C SER A 387 -13.55 15.44 13.40
N VAL A 388 -14.55 15.20 14.26
CA VAL A 388 -15.37 13.96 14.23
C VAL A 388 -16.11 13.82 12.91
N ALA A 389 -16.77 14.88 12.45
CA ALA A 389 -17.49 14.89 11.18
C ALA A 389 -16.57 14.60 9.98
N TYR A 390 -15.37 15.21 9.96
CA TYR A 390 -14.36 14.93 8.95
C TYR A 390 -13.92 13.46 8.98
N ALA A 391 -13.53 12.96 10.15
CA ALA A 391 -13.07 11.58 10.32
C ALA A 391 -14.12 10.55 9.86
N LYS A 392 -15.38 10.76 10.20
CA LYS A 392 -16.49 9.91 9.76
C LYS A 392 -16.70 9.93 8.25
N ARG A 393 -16.66 11.11 7.64
CA ARG A 393 -16.91 11.29 6.19
C ARG A 393 -15.79 10.71 5.33
N HIS A 394 -14.55 10.76 5.82
CA HIS A 394 -13.36 10.35 5.08
C HIS A 394 -12.70 9.08 5.63
N LYS A 395 -13.40 8.30 6.47
CA LYS A 395 -12.84 7.12 7.13
C LYS A 395 -12.17 6.14 6.16
N ASP A 396 -12.76 5.95 4.98
CA ASP A 396 -12.31 4.96 3.99
C ASP A 396 -11.09 5.45 3.19
N SER A 397 -10.75 6.74 3.29
CA SER A 397 -9.52 7.30 2.71
C SER A 397 -8.28 6.96 3.53
N TYR A 398 -8.46 6.57 4.79
CA TYR A 398 -7.38 6.30 5.73
C TYR A 398 -7.29 4.80 6.08
N SER A 399 -6.08 4.28 6.28
CA SER A 399 -5.85 2.93 6.80
C SER A 399 -6.05 2.89 8.32
N ALA A 400 -5.71 3.96 9.03
CA ALA A 400 -5.91 4.04 10.47
C ALA A 400 -6.28 5.46 10.88
N ILE A 401 -7.21 5.61 11.83
CA ILE A 401 -7.55 6.91 12.42
C ILE A 401 -7.42 6.81 13.93
N PHE A 402 -6.55 7.63 14.50
CA PHE A 402 -6.27 7.66 15.93
C PHE A 402 -6.68 8.98 16.54
N TRP A 403 -7.40 8.92 17.67
CA TRP A 403 -7.82 10.07 18.44
C TRP A 403 -7.02 10.18 19.74
N LEU A 404 -6.43 11.35 19.98
CA LEU A 404 -5.61 11.64 21.14
C LEU A 404 -6.14 12.87 21.87
N ASN A 405 -6.30 12.77 23.19
CA ASN A 405 -6.56 13.93 24.04
C ASN A 405 -5.22 14.47 24.55
N ILE A 406 -4.87 15.70 24.21
CA ILE A 406 -3.59 16.36 24.56
C ILE A 406 -3.80 17.55 25.51
N LYS A 407 -4.73 17.38 26.46
CA LYS A 407 -4.96 18.34 27.54
C LYS A 407 -3.73 18.53 28.43
N ASP A 408 -3.09 17.42 28.80
CA ASP A 408 -1.93 17.32 29.69
C ASP A 408 -1.15 16.01 29.40
N GLU A 409 -0.01 15.82 30.07
CA GLU A 409 0.84 14.64 29.87
C GLU A 409 0.13 13.31 30.21
N ASP A 410 -0.75 13.29 31.20
CA ASP A 410 -1.40 12.05 31.64
C ASP A 410 -2.51 11.62 30.69
N SER A 411 -3.31 12.57 30.19
CA SER A 411 -4.28 12.34 29.11
C SER A 411 -3.61 11.81 27.84
N LEU A 412 -2.41 12.34 27.56
CA LEU A 412 -1.61 11.91 26.43
C LEU A 412 -1.10 10.49 26.61
N LYS A 413 -0.61 10.14 27.81
CA LYS A 413 -0.18 8.77 28.17
C LYS A 413 -1.28 7.75 27.90
N GLN A 414 -2.47 8.01 28.41
CA GLN A 414 -3.61 7.12 28.25
C GLN A 414 -4.01 6.97 26.77
N SER A 415 -3.96 8.07 26.01
CA SER A 415 -4.25 8.07 24.57
C SER A 415 -3.27 7.19 23.79
N PHE A 416 -1.96 7.31 24.03
CA PHE A 416 -0.96 6.49 23.36
C PHE A 416 -1.04 5.01 23.76
N ALA A 417 -1.28 4.71 25.05
CA ALA A 417 -1.49 3.33 25.50
C ALA A 417 -2.70 2.68 24.80
N LYS A 418 -3.78 3.43 24.60
CA LYS A 418 -4.96 2.96 23.86
C LYS A 418 -4.62 2.67 22.39
N ILE A 419 -3.88 3.55 21.72
CA ILE A 419 -3.44 3.36 20.33
C ILE A 419 -2.56 2.12 20.21
N ALA A 420 -1.59 1.94 21.11
CA ALA A 420 -0.72 0.77 21.11
C ALA A 420 -1.54 -0.53 21.23
N ARG A 421 -2.53 -0.59 22.13
CA ARG A 421 -3.43 -1.75 22.25
C ARG A 421 -4.25 -1.99 20.98
N GLN A 422 -4.74 -0.93 20.32
CA GLN A 422 -5.46 -1.04 19.05
C GLN A 422 -4.58 -1.65 17.95
N ILE A 423 -3.35 -1.15 17.79
CA ILE A 423 -2.40 -1.67 16.81
C ILE A 423 -2.03 -3.12 17.14
N SER A 424 -1.72 -3.44 18.41
CA SER A 424 -1.36 -4.80 18.82
C SER A 424 -2.49 -5.81 18.60
N ARG A 425 -3.76 -5.40 18.70
CA ARG A 425 -4.91 -6.29 18.46
C ARG A 425 -5.00 -6.72 17.00
N GLU A 426 -4.78 -5.79 16.07
CA GLU A 426 -4.81 -6.09 14.63
C GLU A 426 -3.48 -6.71 14.15
N TYR A 427 -2.38 -6.36 14.81
CA TYR A 427 -1.01 -6.74 14.44
C TYR A 427 -0.15 -7.19 15.63
N PRO A 428 -0.39 -8.39 16.20
CA PRO A 428 0.22 -8.84 17.45
C PRO A 428 1.76 -8.92 17.46
N SER A 429 2.39 -9.03 16.30
CA SER A 429 3.86 -9.17 16.16
C SER A 429 4.57 -7.86 15.78
N THR A 430 3.85 -6.74 15.64
CA THR A 430 4.42 -5.50 15.08
C THR A 430 4.96 -4.53 16.12
N LEU A 431 4.33 -4.45 17.29
CA LEU A 431 4.81 -3.68 18.42
C LEU A 431 5.54 -4.64 19.35
N GLN A 432 6.87 -4.52 19.48
CA GLN A 432 7.65 -5.28 20.46
C GLN A 432 7.45 -4.72 21.88
N LEU A 433 6.20 -4.66 22.34
CA LEU A 433 5.82 -4.16 23.66
C LEU A 433 5.13 -5.27 24.45
N SER A 434 5.55 -5.48 25.69
CA SER A 434 4.80 -6.29 26.65
C SER A 434 3.65 -5.49 27.27
N ASP A 435 2.65 -6.16 27.85
CA ASP A 435 1.57 -5.47 28.59
C ASP A 435 2.12 -4.63 29.77
N VAL A 436 3.27 -5.02 30.33
CA VAL A 436 3.96 -4.27 31.38
C VAL A 436 4.54 -2.97 30.82
N ASP A 437 5.18 -3.02 29.64
CA ASP A 437 5.71 -1.81 28.98
C ASP A 437 4.61 -0.79 28.67
N ILE A 438 3.43 -1.26 28.25
CA ILE A 438 2.27 -0.41 27.92
C ILE A 438 1.75 0.34 29.14
N ASN A 439 1.87 -0.25 30.33
CA ASN A 439 1.32 0.32 31.56
C ASN A 439 2.36 1.13 32.37
N GLU A 440 3.66 0.88 32.20
CA GLU A 440 4.72 1.49 33.03
C GLU A 440 5.58 2.56 32.34
N SER A 441 5.71 2.56 31.00
CA SER A 441 6.66 3.46 30.31
C SER A 441 6.05 4.18 29.11
N LEU A 442 5.67 5.45 29.29
CA LEU A 442 5.14 6.27 28.21
C LEU A 442 6.08 6.37 27.03
N ASP A 443 7.36 6.69 27.29
CA ASP A 443 8.32 7.00 26.23
C ASP A 443 8.47 5.81 25.27
N LYS A 444 8.54 4.57 25.80
CA LYS A 444 8.57 3.36 24.99
C LYS A 444 7.31 3.20 24.13
N VAL A 445 6.13 3.48 24.69
CA VAL A 445 4.86 3.38 23.97
C VAL A 445 4.78 4.42 22.85
N VAL A 446 5.13 5.67 23.15
CA VAL A 446 5.17 6.77 22.18
C VAL A 446 6.13 6.45 21.05
N ASP A 447 7.34 5.99 21.36
CA ASP A 447 8.35 5.65 20.37
C ASP A 447 7.93 4.45 19.51
N ALA A 448 7.31 3.42 20.09
CA ALA A 448 6.81 2.28 19.33
C ALA A 448 5.67 2.66 18.37
N VAL A 449 4.72 3.49 18.82
CA VAL A 449 3.64 4.01 17.98
C VAL A 449 4.20 4.90 16.87
N LYS A 450 5.12 5.83 17.19
CA LYS A 450 5.81 6.67 16.19
C LYS A 450 6.57 5.83 15.16
N ALA A 451 7.25 4.77 15.60
CA ALA A 451 7.96 3.85 14.72
C ALA A 451 6.98 3.10 13.79
N TRP A 452 5.84 2.65 14.30
CA TRP A 452 4.80 2.02 13.49
C TRP A 452 4.23 2.98 12.44
N LEU A 453 3.89 4.21 12.84
CA LEU A 453 3.41 5.28 11.94
C LEU A 453 4.45 5.67 10.88
N SER A 454 5.74 5.48 11.19
CA SER A 454 6.87 5.79 10.32
C SER A 454 7.33 4.62 9.45
N ARG A 455 6.62 3.48 9.48
CA ARG A 455 6.94 2.35 8.61
C ARG A 455 6.77 2.73 7.14
N PRO A 456 7.61 2.20 6.25
CA PRO A 456 7.46 2.39 4.81
C PRO A 456 6.07 1.95 4.33
N ASN A 457 5.50 2.70 3.39
CA ASN A 457 4.15 2.53 2.85
C ASN A 457 3.00 2.77 3.86
N ASN A 458 3.28 3.11 5.13
CA ASN A 458 2.26 3.52 6.10
C ASN A 458 1.94 5.01 5.98
N THR A 459 1.43 5.45 4.83
CA THR A 459 1.23 6.87 4.51
C THR A 459 -0.20 7.36 4.72
N ARG A 460 -1.15 6.46 4.92
CA ARG A 460 -2.60 6.75 4.93
C ARG A 460 -3.22 6.76 6.32
N TRP A 461 -2.48 7.06 7.37
CA TRP A 461 -3.06 7.24 8.71
C TRP A 461 -3.46 8.70 8.97
N LEU A 462 -4.44 8.90 9.87
CA LEU A 462 -4.86 10.20 10.39
C LEU A 462 -4.72 10.23 11.91
N MET A 463 -3.98 11.20 12.45
CA MET A 463 -3.94 11.49 13.88
C MET A 463 -4.73 12.76 14.20
N ILE A 464 -5.66 12.66 15.15
CA ILE A 464 -6.44 13.80 15.64
C ILE A 464 -6.01 14.09 17.06
N PHE A 465 -5.31 15.21 17.27
CA PHE A 465 -4.93 15.74 18.58
C PHE A 465 -5.96 16.76 19.05
N ASP A 466 -6.80 16.37 20.00
CA ASP A 466 -7.87 17.19 20.53
C ASP A 466 -7.49 17.83 21.87
N ASN A 467 -8.00 19.04 22.14
CA ASN A 467 -7.76 19.82 23.37
C ASN A 467 -6.31 20.25 23.61
N TYR A 468 -5.58 20.66 22.56
CA TYR A 468 -4.22 21.22 22.71
C TYR A 468 -4.23 22.67 23.20
N ASP A 469 -4.84 22.90 24.36
CA ASP A 469 -5.13 24.24 24.88
C ASP A 469 -3.96 24.87 25.65
N ASN A 470 -2.98 24.08 26.13
CA ASN A 470 -1.80 24.55 26.85
C ASN A 470 -0.48 24.23 26.11
N PRO A 471 -0.20 24.88 24.97
CA PRO A 471 1.02 24.62 24.21
C PRO A 471 2.27 25.11 24.94
N LYS A 472 3.33 24.32 24.92
CA LYS A 472 4.64 24.75 25.42
C LYS A 472 5.25 25.78 24.49
N LEU A 473 5.29 27.03 24.95
CA LEU A 473 5.85 28.17 24.22
C LEU A 473 7.17 28.61 24.85
N PRO A 474 8.10 29.23 24.10
CA PRO A 474 9.41 29.65 24.62
C PRO A 474 9.34 30.58 25.84
N ILE A 475 8.21 31.25 26.03
CA ILE A 475 7.97 32.25 27.08
C ILE A 475 7.16 31.64 28.26
N ASN A 476 6.59 30.44 28.08
CA ASN A 476 5.72 29.82 29.07
C ASN A 476 6.51 28.80 29.92
N SER A 477 6.61 29.06 31.23
CA SER A 477 7.25 28.19 32.23
C SER A 477 6.28 27.24 32.93
N ASP A 478 5.04 27.11 32.43
CA ASP A 478 4.08 26.14 32.94
C ASP A 478 4.62 24.71 32.81
N ALA A 479 4.70 24.02 33.96
CA ALA A 479 5.17 22.65 34.05
C ALA A 479 4.23 21.65 33.36
N THR A 480 2.95 21.99 33.20
CA THR A 480 1.93 21.15 32.56
C THR A 480 1.83 21.36 31.05
N ALA A 481 2.56 22.34 30.49
CA ALA A 481 2.51 22.64 29.07
C ALA A 481 3.20 21.56 28.23
N VAL A 482 2.51 21.09 27.19
CA VAL A 482 2.95 19.99 26.34
C VAL A 482 3.57 20.53 25.04
N ASP A 483 4.74 20.00 24.68
CA ASP A 483 5.36 20.25 23.38
C ASP A 483 4.97 19.14 22.39
N ILE A 484 3.96 19.43 21.56
CA ILE A 484 3.44 18.47 20.58
C ILE A 484 4.51 18.02 19.57
N ARG A 485 5.57 18.80 19.33
CA ARG A 485 6.61 18.45 18.34
C ARG A 485 7.38 17.19 18.74
N LYS A 486 7.49 16.89 20.04
CA LYS A 486 8.21 15.71 20.55
C LYS A 486 7.48 14.41 20.27
N ILE A 487 6.15 14.47 20.15
CA ILE A 487 5.27 13.31 19.98
C ILE A 487 4.85 13.07 18.53
N LEU A 488 5.11 14.02 17.63
CA LEU A 488 4.88 13.81 16.20
C LEU A 488 5.83 12.72 15.67
N PRO A 489 5.39 11.85 14.74
CA PRO A 489 6.26 10.91 14.06
C PRO A 489 7.43 11.62 13.35
N GLU A 490 8.58 10.95 13.27
CA GLU A 490 9.78 11.51 12.60
C GLU A 490 9.62 11.52 11.07
N SER A 491 8.90 10.53 10.54
CA SER A 491 8.56 10.47 9.13
C SER A 491 7.66 11.64 8.72
N HIS A 492 7.88 12.12 7.50
CA HIS A 492 7.06 13.15 6.87
C HIS A 492 5.98 12.50 6.01
N GLN A 493 5.17 11.60 6.60
CA GLN A 493 4.00 11.00 5.97
C GLN A 493 2.76 11.10 6.89
N GLY A 494 1.57 10.80 6.37
CA GLY A 494 0.32 10.79 7.13
C GLY A 494 -0.39 12.14 7.25
N SER A 495 -1.57 12.12 7.85
CA SER A 495 -2.40 13.32 8.06
C SER A 495 -2.59 13.63 9.54
N ILE A 496 -2.62 14.91 9.89
CA ILE A 496 -2.77 15.36 11.27
C ILE A 496 -3.82 16.47 11.36
N ILE A 497 -4.74 16.35 12.31
CA ILE A 497 -5.65 17.43 12.73
C ILE A 497 -5.35 17.77 14.19
N ILE A 498 -5.23 19.05 14.51
CA ILE A 498 -5.03 19.55 15.87
C ILE A 498 -6.19 20.49 16.21
N THR A 499 -6.82 20.33 17.38
CA THR A 499 -7.79 21.31 17.90
C THR A 499 -7.20 22.07 19.10
N THR A 500 -7.41 23.38 19.14
CA THR A 500 -6.88 24.22 20.23
C THR A 500 -7.70 25.51 20.43
N ARG A 501 -7.68 26.10 21.61
CA ARG A 501 -8.14 27.47 21.86
C ARG A 501 -7.07 28.52 21.51
N SER A 502 -5.80 28.13 21.48
CA SER A 502 -4.68 29.04 21.26
C SER A 502 -4.46 29.31 19.77
N SER A 503 -4.52 30.58 19.37
CA SER A 503 -4.16 31.03 18.01
C SER A 503 -2.64 31.04 17.75
N GLN A 504 -1.82 30.75 18.78
CA GLN A 504 -0.36 30.80 18.71
C GLN A 504 0.25 29.48 18.22
N VAL A 505 -0.53 28.40 18.09
CA VAL A 505 -0.06 27.13 17.52
C VAL A 505 0.10 27.28 16.01
N LYS A 506 1.35 27.21 15.53
CA LYS A 506 1.72 27.39 14.10
C LYS A 506 2.45 26.15 13.56
N ILE A 507 1.76 25.02 13.56
CA ILE A 507 2.28 23.73 13.07
C ILE A 507 1.37 23.28 11.94
N GLY A 508 1.70 23.64 10.69
CA GLY A 508 0.86 23.37 9.52
C GLY A 508 -0.15 24.48 9.19
N HIS A 509 -1.19 24.13 8.43
CA HIS A 509 -2.23 25.06 7.99
C HIS A 509 -3.15 25.44 9.14
N SER A 510 -3.26 26.74 9.44
CA SER A 510 -4.00 27.25 10.59
C SER A 510 -5.36 27.79 10.17
N MET A 511 -6.43 27.21 10.71
CA MET A 511 -7.81 27.55 10.42
C MET A 511 -8.52 28.09 11.66
N GLN A 512 -9.01 29.33 11.57
CA GLN A 512 -9.82 29.93 12.63
C GLN A 512 -11.29 29.51 12.48
N ILE A 513 -11.80 28.74 13.44
CA ILE A 513 -13.21 28.38 13.50
C ILE A 513 -13.99 29.54 14.14
N ARG A 514 -14.90 30.13 13.37
CA ARG A 514 -15.71 31.30 13.76
C ARG A 514 -17.11 30.89 14.19
N LYS A 515 -17.92 31.83 14.69
CA LYS A 515 -19.34 31.60 15.01
C LYS A 515 -20.14 31.26 13.74
N LEU A 516 -21.30 30.63 13.90
CA LEU A 516 -22.22 30.40 12.78
C LEU A 516 -22.81 31.74 12.35
N SER A 517 -22.57 32.13 11.10
CA SER A 517 -23.07 33.40 10.56
C SER A 517 -24.52 33.30 10.09
N ASP A 518 -24.94 32.12 9.62
CA ASP A 518 -26.31 31.89 9.18
C ASP A 518 -27.19 31.53 10.37
N VAL A 519 -28.22 32.34 10.61
CA VAL A 519 -29.23 32.08 11.65
C VAL A 519 -29.98 30.77 11.37
N ARG A 520 -30.07 30.33 10.11
CA ARG A 520 -30.73 29.07 9.75
C ARG A 520 -29.99 27.86 10.32
N ASP A 521 -28.66 27.89 10.33
CA ASP A 521 -27.84 26.84 10.94
C ASP A 521 -28.03 26.81 12.46
N SER A 522 -28.13 27.99 13.07
CA SER A 522 -28.39 28.13 14.51
C SER A 522 -29.76 27.58 14.90
N LEU A 523 -30.78 27.86 14.09
CA LEU A 523 -32.15 27.35 14.28
C LEU A 523 -32.22 25.83 14.07
N GLU A 524 -31.39 25.29 13.19
CA GLU A 524 -31.30 23.85 12.96
C GLU A 524 -30.66 23.11 14.14
N ILE A 525 -29.60 23.66 14.75
CA ILE A 525 -29.07 23.14 16.02
C ILE A 525 -30.14 23.17 17.11
N LEU A 526 -30.81 24.32 17.29
CA LEU A 526 -31.89 24.45 18.28
C LEU A 526 -33.02 23.45 18.03
N SER A 527 -33.44 23.26 16.78
CA SER A 527 -34.53 22.34 16.40
C SER A 527 -34.14 20.89 16.68
N ASN A 528 -32.93 20.49 16.29
CA ASN A 528 -32.43 19.14 16.51
C ASN A 528 -32.31 18.81 18.01
N VAL A 529 -31.76 19.72 18.81
CA VAL A 529 -31.53 19.45 20.24
C VAL A 529 -32.82 19.59 21.07
N SER A 530 -33.70 20.56 20.75
CA SER A 530 -34.98 20.72 21.46
C SER A 530 -36.08 19.75 21.01
N ARG A 531 -35.85 19.01 19.92
CA ARG A 531 -36.84 18.15 19.24
C ARG A 531 -38.13 18.87 18.85
N ARG A 532 -38.04 20.19 18.58
CA ARG A 532 -39.17 21.03 18.17
C ARG A 532 -39.09 21.33 16.67
N GLU A 533 -40.21 21.16 15.98
CA GLU A 533 -40.35 21.47 14.56
C GLU A 533 -40.80 22.92 14.33
N GLY A 534 -40.68 23.42 13.09
CA GLY A 534 -41.21 24.73 12.70
C GLY A 534 -40.44 25.96 13.21
N LEU A 535 -39.29 25.77 13.90
CA LEU A 535 -38.50 26.87 14.47
C LEU A 535 -37.99 27.88 13.41
N ARG A 536 -37.84 27.45 12.15
CA ARG A 536 -37.38 28.33 11.06
C ARG A 536 -38.35 29.49 10.77
N SER A 537 -39.64 29.33 11.06
CA SER A 537 -40.68 30.35 10.87
C SER A 537 -41.11 31.03 12.17
N ASP A 538 -40.64 30.57 13.32
CA ASP A 538 -41.01 31.12 14.62
C ASP A 538 -40.15 32.36 14.94
N LEU A 539 -40.81 33.51 15.15
CA LEU A 539 -40.15 34.77 15.47
C LEU A 539 -39.35 34.73 16.78
N ASN A 540 -39.86 34.04 17.81
CA ASN A 540 -39.15 33.91 19.09
C ASN A 540 -37.93 33.01 18.95
N ALA A 541 -38.01 31.94 18.14
CA ALA A 541 -36.85 31.10 17.84
C ALA A 541 -35.77 31.90 17.11
N ILE A 542 -36.14 32.70 16.11
CA ILE A 542 -35.21 33.58 15.38
C ILE A 542 -34.56 34.59 16.32
N MET A 543 -35.34 35.22 17.21
CA MET A 543 -34.82 36.16 18.20
C MET A 543 -33.87 35.49 19.20
N LEU A 544 -34.19 34.27 19.65
CA LEU A 544 -33.35 33.48 20.53
C LEU A 544 -32.03 33.09 19.84
N ALA A 545 -32.09 32.55 18.62
CA ALA A 545 -30.91 32.18 17.85
C ALA A 545 -29.97 33.37 17.63
N ARG A 546 -30.52 34.56 17.35
CA ARG A 546 -29.74 35.80 17.25
C ARG A 546 -29.14 36.22 18.59
N GLY A 547 -29.88 36.09 19.69
CA GLY A 547 -29.40 36.40 21.04
C GLY A 547 -28.26 35.50 21.50
N LEU A 548 -28.22 34.27 21.01
CA LEU A 548 -27.16 33.28 21.26
C LEU A 548 -25.98 33.40 20.27
N ASP A 549 -26.03 34.36 19.34
CA ASP A 549 -24.93 34.83 18.49
C ASP A 549 -24.21 33.72 17.70
N GLY A 550 -24.94 32.67 17.30
CA GLY A 550 -24.39 31.57 16.51
C GLY A 550 -23.32 30.74 17.23
N LEU A 551 -23.30 30.75 18.57
CA LEU A 551 -22.43 29.91 19.39
C LEU A 551 -23.02 28.50 19.53
N PRO A 552 -22.41 27.46 18.93
CA PRO A 552 -22.99 26.12 18.91
C PRO A 552 -23.27 25.54 20.29
N LEU A 553 -22.36 25.71 21.25
CA LEU A 553 -22.57 25.23 22.62
C LEU A 553 -23.74 25.92 23.31
N ALA A 554 -23.88 27.25 23.18
CA ALA A 554 -25.00 27.98 23.78
C ALA A 554 -26.35 27.57 23.16
N LEU A 555 -26.38 27.36 21.83
CA LEU A 555 -27.55 26.84 21.11
C LEU A 555 -27.92 25.43 21.57
N ALA A 556 -26.94 24.54 21.72
CA ALA A 556 -27.18 23.18 22.20
C ALA A 556 -27.67 23.18 23.66
N THR A 557 -27.08 23.99 24.55
CA THR A 557 -27.53 24.12 25.95
C THR A 557 -28.96 24.64 26.02
N ALA A 558 -29.30 25.69 25.27
CA ALA A 558 -30.67 26.21 25.22
C ALA A 558 -31.65 25.19 24.63
N GLY A 559 -31.25 24.47 23.59
CA GLY A 559 -32.04 23.40 23.00
C GLY A 559 -32.32 22.27 23.99
N ALA A 560 -31.31 21.84 24.75
CA ALA A 560 -31.45 20.76 25.74
C ALA A 560 -32.40 21.17 26.87
N TYR A 561 -32.32 22.41 27.35
CA TYR A 561 -33.29 22.94 28.31
C TYR A 561 -34.73 22.92 27.75
N LEU A 562 -34.91 23.32 26.49
CA LEU A 562 -36.21 23.34 25.83
C LEU A 562 -36.79 21.94 25.55
N ASP A 563 -35.96 20.90 25.47
CA ASP A 563 -36.41 19.49 25.39
C ASP A 563 -36.92 19.00 26.76
N GLN A 564 -36.21 19.34 27.83
CA GLN A 564 -36.50 18.83 29.19
C GLN A 564 -37.57 19.63 29.93
N VAL A 565 -37.69 20.93 29.65
CA VAL A 565 -38.60 21.83 30.37
C VAL A 565 -39.75 22.26 29.45
N PRO A 566 -41.03 22.07 29.87
CA PRO A 566 -42.20 22.43 29.07
C PRO A 566 -42.45 23.95 29.08
N VAL A 567 -41.50 24.72 28.56
CA VAL A 567 -41.53 26.18 28.46
C VAL A 567 -41.70 26.64 27.01
N SER A 568 -42.41 27.75 26.80
CA SER A 568 -42.51 28.37 25.48
C SER A 568 -41.18 29.03 25.06
N LEU A 569 -40.94 29.18 23.76
CA LEU A 569 -39.75 29.90 23.26
C LEU A 569 -39.71 31.35 23.73
N SER A 570 -40.87 32.01 23.79
CA SER A 570 -41.01 33.38 24.32
C SER A 570 -40.63 33.47 25.80
N ASP A 571 -41.03 32.48 26.60
CA ASP A 571 -40.70 32.46 28.02
C ASP A 571 -39.22 32.17 28.25
N TYR A 572 -38.63 31.22 27.52
CA TYR A 572 -37.19 30.98 27.60
C TYR A 572 -36.38 32.20 27.16
N LEU A 573 -36.78 32.87 26.07
CA LEU A 573 -36.14 34.11 25.63
C LEU A 573 -36.20 35.21 26.70
N ARG A 574 -37.31 35.29 27.45
CA ARG A 574 -37.45 36.21 28.59
C ARG A 574 -36.50 35.83 29.73
N LEU A 575 -36.42 34.54 30.09
CA LEU A 575 -35.48 34.04 31.11
C LEU A 575 -34.03 34.33 30.72
N TYR A 576 -33.67 34.11 29.46
CA TYR A 576 -32.35 34.41 28.92
C TYR A 576 -31.98 35.88 29.07
N LYS A 577 -32.88 36.80 28.68
CA LYS A 577 -32.65 38.25 28.85
C LYS A 577 -32.50 38.66 30.32
N GLN A 578 -33.25 38.02 31.22
CA GLN A 578 -33.15 38.29 32.66
C GLN A 578 -31.81 37.80 33.23
N SER A 579 -31.44 36.56 32.93
CA SER A 579 -30.17 35.95 33.35
C SER A 579 -28.97 36.76 32.85
N TRP A 580 -29.01 37.20 31.58
CA TRP A 580 -28.00 38.09 31.01
C TRP A 580 -27.78 39.38 31.82
N VAL A 581 -28.87 40.08 32.16
CA VAL A 581 -28.81 41.32 32.93
C VAL A 581 -28.36 41.08 34.38
N GLN A 582 -28.72 39.94 34.97
CA GLN A 582 -28.29 39.56 36.32
C GLN A 582 -26.78 39.27 36.36
N LEU A 583 -26.27 38.47 35.42
CA LEU A 583 -24.84 38.17 35.32
C LEU A 583 -24.00 39.43 35.08
N GLN A 584 -24.50 40.37 34.28
CA GLN A 584 -23.85 41.67 34.10
C GLN A 584 -23.69 42.45 35.42
N LYS A 585 -24.60 42.25 36.39
CA LYS A 585 -24.52 42.91 37.70
C LYS A 585 -23.69 42.13 38.71
N SER A 586 -23.79 40.80 38.71
CA SER A 586 -23.16 39.94 39.73
C SER A 586 -21.72 39.54 39.41
N SER A 587 -21.35 39.53 38.13
CA SER A 587 -20.06 39.00 37.66
C SER A 587 -19.50 39.90 36.55
N PRO A 588 -19.13 41.15 36.87
CA PRO A 588 -18.67 42.13 35.88
C PRO A 588 -17.35 41.71 35.20
N GLU A 589 -16.60 40.81 35.83
CA GLU A 589 -15.30 40.28 35.38
C GLU A 589 -15.39 39.36 34.15
N LEU A 590 -16.61 38.94 33.77
CA LEU A 590 -16.87 38.30 32.48
C LEU A 590 -16.83 39.38 31.40
N ASP A 591 -15.63 39.68 30.89
CA ASP A 591 -15.43 40.79 29.94
C ASP A 591 -15.90 40.46 28.50
N SER A 592 -15.94 39.18 28.12
CA SER A 592 -16.35 38.78 26.76
C SER A 592 -17.87 38.55 26.65
N TYR A 593 -18.44 38.97 25.52
CA TYR A 593 -19.87 38.75 25.21
C TYR A 593 -20.17 37.24 25.10
N GLU A 594 -19.21 36.47 24.62
CA GLU A 594 -19.30 35.04 24.40
C GLU A 594 -19.38 34.27 25.72
N ASP A 595 -18.55 34.62 26.70
CA ASP A 595 -18.62 34.02 28.03
C ASP A 595 -19.98 34.33 28.66
N ARG A 596 -20.43 35.60 28.60
CA ARG A 596 -21.75 35.99 29.13
C ARG A 596 -22.89 35.20 28.49
N THR A 597 -22.82 34.93 27.18
CA THR A 597 -23.82 34.14 26.45
C THR A 597 -23.89 32.72 26.99
N LEU A 598 -22.74 32.06 27.13
CA LEU A 598 -22.65 30.71 27.65
C LEU A 598 -23.09 30.63 29.12
N TYR A 599 -22.56 31.50 29.99
CA TYR A 599 -22.93 31.55 31.40
C TYR A 599 -24.43 31.83 31.60
N SER A 600 -25.05 32.69 30.77
CA SER A 600 -26.50 32.93 30.86
C SER A 600 -27.31 31.66 30.57
N THR A 601 -26.97 30.91 29.53
CA THR A 601 -27.65 29.64 29.22
C THR A 601 -27.42 28.57 30.30
N TRP A 602 -26.21 28.50 30.84
CA TRP A 602 -25.86 27.58 31.91
C TRP A 602 -26.57 27.92 33.22
N GLN A 603 -26.62 29.21 33.60
CA GLN A 603 -27.26 29.66 34.84
C GLN A 603 -28.76 29.34 34.86
N ILE A 604 -29.48 29.52 33.74
CA ILE A 604 -30.89 29.15 33.64
C ILE A 604 -31.08 27.65 33.89
N SER A 605 -30.21 26.83 33.31
CA SER A 605 -30.26 25.37 33.48
C SER A 605 -29.91 24.97 34.92
N PHE A 606 -28.87 25.56 35.49
CA PHE A 606 -28.44 25.33 36.88
C PHE A 606 -29.51 25.74 37.89
N ASP A 607 -30.13 26.91 37.72
CA ASP A 607 -31.20 27.40 38.59
C ASP A 607 -32.41 26.49 38.55
N HIS A 608 -32.72 25.91 37.38
CA HIS A 608 -33.79 24.94 37.25
C HIS A 608 -33.48 23.61 37.96
N VAL A 609 -32.27 23.07 37.77
CA VAL A 609 -31.81 21.87 38.49
C VAL A 609 -31.89 22.10 40.00
N LYS A 610 -31.41 23.26 40.47
CA LYS A 610 -31.47 23.62 41.89
C LYS A 610 -32.90 23.71 42.43
N GLN A 611 -33.84 24.25 41.65
CA GLN A 611 -35.25 24.30 42.07
C GLN A 611 -35.90 22.91 42.18
N GLN A 612 -35.43 21.94 41.39
CA GLN A 612 -35.94 20.57 41.44
C GLN A 612 -35.27 19.75 42.54
N ASN A 613 -33.95 19.83 42.67
CA ASN A 613 -33.16 19.08 43.61
C ASN A 613 -31.89 19.86 44.02
N ASP A 614 -31.88 20.36 45.26
CA ASP A 614 -30.71 21.06 45.83
C ASP A 614 -29.46 20.14 45.92
N ILE A 615 -29.65 18.83 46.10
CA ILE A 615 -28.54 17.86 46.13
C ILE A 615 -27.88 17.76 44.75
N SER A 616 -28.66 17.64 43.67
CA SER A 616 -28.13 17.66 42.29
C SER A 616 -27.34 18.94 41.99
N ALA A 617 -27.84 20.09 42.43
CA ALA A 617 -27.14 21.35 42.25
C ALA A 617 -25.82 21.44 43.05
N ASN A 618 -25.80 20.89 44.26
CA ASN A 618 -24.57 20.77 45.06
C ASN A 618 -23.58 19.79 44.43
N LEU A 619 -24.08 18.67 43.88
CA LEU A 619 -23.28 17.68 43.17
C LEU A 619 -22.62 18.30 41.93
N LEU A 620 -23.36 19.03 41.09
CA LEU A 620 -22.80 19.76 39.93
C LEU A 620 -21.71 20.76 40.33
N ARG A 621 -21.89 21.47 41.45
CA ARG A 621 -20.87 22.39 41.99
C ARG A 621 -19.65 21.64 42.49
N PHE A 622 -19.85 20.49 43.12
CA PHE A 622 -18.77 19.65 43.60
C PHE A 622 -17.96 19.07 42.44
N TRP A 623 -18.63 18.60 41.37
CA TRP A 623 -17.99 18.13 40.14
C TRP A 623 -17.17 19.19 39.41
N ALA A 624 -17.46 20.47 39.60
CA ALA A 624 -16.63 21.54 39.03
C ALA A 624 -15.17 21.54 39.55
N TYR A 625 -14.88 20.82 40.65
CA TYR A 625 -13.53 20.63 41.17
C TYR A 625 -12.81 19.38 40.62
N PHE A 626 -13.51 18.53 39.86
CA PHE A 626 -12.98 17.30 39.29
C PHE A 626 -12.65 17.46 37.81
N ASP A 627 -11.83 16.55 37.28
CA ASP A 627 -11.62 16.47 35.84
C ASP A 627 -12.90 15.95 35.13
N SER A 628 -13.09 16.29 33.86
CA SER A 628 -14.30 16.01 33.09
C SER A 628 -14.47 14.54 32.64
N GLN A 629 -13.95 13.61 33.45
CA GLN A 629 -14.02 12.16 33.24
C GLN A 629 -15.18 11.56 34.04
N ASP A 630 -15.42 10.26 33.87
CA ASP A 630 -16.45 9.53 34.60
C ASP A 630 -16.15 9.56 36.12
N LEU A 631 -17.14 9.98 36.90
CA LEU A 631 -17.11 9.97 38.36
C LEU A 631 -18.06 8.88 38.85
N TRP A 632 -17.57 8.02 39.74
CA TRP A 632 -18.36 6.91 40.30
C TRP A 632 -18.72 7.17 41.75
N LEU A 633 -19.83 6.57 42.19
CA LEU A 633 -20.43 6.76 43.52
C LEU A 633 -19.46 6.42 44.66
N GLU A 634 -18.64 5.39 44.51
CA GLU A 634 -17.68 4.92 45.52
C GLU A 634 -16.65 6.00 45.91
N LEU A 635 -16.41 6.98 45.04
CA LEU A 635 -15.56 8.14 45.33
C LEU A 635 -16.17 9.02 46.44
N LEU A 636 -17.49 9.01 46.56
CA LEU A 636 -18.26 9.79 47.53
C LEU A 636 -18.69 8.95 48.75
N GLN A 637 -18.71 7.61 48.65
CA GLN A 637 -19.21 6.70 49.69
C GLN A 637 -18.39 6.65 50.99
N HIS A 638 -17.24 7.32 51.07
CA HIS A 638 -16.45 7.44 52.30
C HIS A 638 -16.90 8.59 53.21
N SER A 639 -18.18 8.94 53.17
CA SER A 639 -18.71 10.04 53.99
C SER A 639 -18.80 9.66 55.48
N ASP A 640 -18.17 10.43 56.34
CA ASP A 640 -18.22 10.30 57.80
C ASP A 640 -19.32 11.19 58.42
N LEU A 641 -19.60 11.02 59.72
CA LEU A 641 -20.58 11.85 60.46
C LEU A 641 -20.28 13.36 60.41
N ASN A 642 -19.05 13.75 60.07
CA ASN A 642 -18.61 15.14 59.96
C ASN A 642 -18.88 15.77 58.58
N ASP A 643 -19.31 15.00 57.58
CA ASP A 643 -19.56 15.52 56.24
C ASP A 643 -20.86 16.33 56.14
N PRO A 644 -20.96 17.24 55.16
CA PRO A 644 -22.17 18.01 54.91
C PRO A 644 -23.39 17.10 54.74
N GLU A 645 -24.54 17.53 55.25
CA GLU A 645 -25.78 16.75 55.24
C GLU A 645 -26.17 16.25 53.85
N TRP A 646 -26.02 17.09 52.83
CA TRP A 646 -26.32 16.73 51.44
C TRP A 646 -25.41 15.62 50.89
N VAL A 647 -24.15 15.52 51.34
CA VAL A 647 -23.23 14.45 50.92
C VAL A 647 -23.68 13.13 51.53
N ARG A 648 -24.03 13.13 52.83
CA ARG A 648 -24.51 11.94 53.54
C ARG A 648 -25.84 11.44 53.00
N GLU A 649 -26.69 12.34 52.55
CA GLU A 649 -27.96 11.99 51.90
C GLU A 649 -27.72 11.41 50.50
N LEU A 650 -26.82 12.01 49.71
CA LEU A 650 -26.43 11.54 48.39
C LEU A 650 -25.81 10.13 48.43
N THR A 651 -24.98 9.84 49.43
CA THR A 651 -24.18 8.60 49.52
C THR A 651 -24.85 7.50 50.33
N LYS A 652 -26.09 7.72 50.77
CA LYS A 652 -26.84 6.79 51.62
C LYS A 652 -27.08 5.42 50.96
N ASP A 653 -27.40 5.43 49.67
CA ASP A 653 -27.61 4.25 48.83
C ASP A 653 -27.49 4.63 47.34
N GLU A 654 -27.28 3.62 46.48
CA GLU A 654 -27.19 3.81 45.01
C GLU A 654 -28.43 4.50 44.43
N VAL A 655 -29.61 4.26 44.99
CA VAL A 655 -30.87 4.84 44.49
C VAL A 655 -30.88 6.35 44.71
N SER A 656 -30.42 6.82 45.87
CA SER A 656 -30.33 8.23 46.24
C SER A 656 -29.33 8.98 45.35
N PHE A 657 -28.21 8.33 45.00
CA PHE A 657 -27.25 8.87 44.03
C PHE A 657 -27.85 8.97 42.63
N HIS A 658 -28.45 7.90 42.12
CA HIS A 658 -29.08 7.89 40.79
C HIS A 658 -30.32 8.78 40.64
N GLN A 659 -30.90 9.24 41.75
CA GLN A 659 -31.96 10.26 41.73
C GLN A 659 -31.40 11.69 41.68
N ALA A 660 -30.13 11.87 42.04
CA ALA A 660 -29.46 13.15 42.05
C ALA A 660 -28.54 13.39 40.83
N ASP A 661 -27.95 12.32 40.29
CA ASP A 661 -27.26 12.23 38.99
C ASP A 661 -28.26 12.18 37.83
#